data_AF-A0A165ZJ51-F1
#
_entry.id   AF-A0A165ZJ51-F1
#
_cell.length_a   1.000
_cell.length_b   1.000
_cell.length_c   1.000
_cell.angle_alpha   90.00
_cell.angle_beta   90.00
_cell.angle_gamma   90.00
#
_symmetry.space_group_name_H-M   'P 1'
#
loop_
_entity.id
_entity.type
_entity.pdbx_description
1 polymer ?
#
loop_
_entity_poly.entity_id
_entity_poly.type
_entity_poly.pdbx_seq_one_letter_code
_entity_poly.pdbx_strand_id
1 'polypeptide(L)'
;MPASVRASTVAHLHTALSLAAFLSALFVGCTLHYRKIVKNGVAGWPEEWFPSVSATIGDWYPERNLFQLLIALNAGPRFAVLLLSYSLTRTVHPSRSLLLLCTGIVRTLSCGGWVFVTSSDSGDVHDFLMILYIVCDLPWMWAGLDAAGRRARRWRLLSASAFWLSLVPMIYFYIQHKVHRIPGAYTRYAFFEWGLIFLDIAYDSTSVMLFNDSKLELTLTVPGGATLPAPVDGKTNEMTAQEASVRPVTVQLVDSLHADTSVVSQMREFVSFVSDVYLAYVSWTLITALPVSLFYFSIWKLALAGPEFTTLATLSPLLLAIPAVRRWVGTTHAQTSLSAFALMCLGVYRSESVVARLLAVAAGTTATCLRLAGEWDSLRAGYHALVYILGLLASSLTKHLNDGNNPLWPIVDENSGGHHRLLLTIGALALVEQATRRTTPPPPPTPTSSPQTHLRSEPWLTPTLALGAALYGLHERLSDPATLVAWSWAGFAGASTGPHPHTHAGLMFVACALGCALSALFSSEYSFIKRRGAEKETDMDGEYALTHALPNLLSHPLFFLATAVPSSYLLIYTSRWPAYIGGLLQVVFLGASFPLVLANAARAARARGAARVFGGAWVVWVLLLFAGTFTVAYAFVPGAGLFRERTDLVLGAQMLMLAPSFSWSFLLGGISKTTSTLTPLPALPSGTRLRTLFLAAVLSLAALVVPLYEYTTIPTPHPTHARARIFNAGIWTVHFGLDDAGRDSQRRMRDLIGDMQLEVVGLLETDLHRPVYGNRDLTRIMARELGYYVDIGPGSNKHTWGAVLLSKFPILRSKHHLLPSPDGELAPAIEAVLDVYGSKVTVVVAHNGQEETPLDRELQAMALGKIMRESAYPVVFLGYVVTKPWATRPAPYEIMVTEGRVHDIDDEDWDRWCEYIFYRGLHRTAYARVSRSTITDTELQIGQFSVPRAGRVKEDGARTLMERERRYVRSHKEDMPREHWFPPEYYGNEREGGVRGHFYHVFYTPLYYQIPPELEVPPST
;
A
#
# COMPACT_ATOMS: atom_id res chain seq x y z
N MET A 1 11.05 -2.06 50.93
CA MET A 1 9.74 -2.68 51.18
C MET A 1 8.93 -2.60 49.90
N PRO A 2 8.35 -3.70 49.37
CA PRO A 2 7.42 -3.60 48.25
C PRO A 2 6.15 -2.91 48.73
N ALA A 3 5.71 -1.87 48.01
CA ALA A 3 4.41 -1.25 48.27
C ALA A 3 3.32 -2.22 47.82
N SER A 4 2.50 -2.71 48.76
CA SER A 4 1.30 -3.47 48.46
C SER A 4 0.07 -2.57 48.57
N VAL A 5 -0.80 -2.60 47.56
CA VAL A 5 -2.07 -1.86 47.55
C VAL A 5 -3.22 -2.86 47.47
N ARG A 6 -4.24 -2.72 48.32
CA ARG A 6 -5.42 -3.58 48.27
C ARG A 6 -6.16 -3.37 46.95
N ALA A 7 -6.52 -4.44 46.26
CA ALA A 7 -7.27 -4.37 45.01
C ALA A 7 -8.62 -3.66 45.16
N SER A 8 -9.25 -3.77 46.34
CA SER A 8 -10.48 -3.05 46.64
C SER A 8 -10.32 -1.53 46.60
N THR A 9 -9.14 -0.96 46.86
CA THR A 9 -8.87 0.48 46.73
C THR A 9 -9.04 0.95 45.28
N VAL A 10 -8.64 0.12 44.31
CA VAL A 10 -8.80 0.42 42.88
C VAL A 10 -10.28 0.41 42.48
N ALA A 11 -11.07 -0.52 43.01
CA ALA A 11 -12.51 -0.56 42.78
C ALA A 11 -13.27 0.61 43.44
N HIS A 12 -12.83 1.06 44.62
CA HIS A 12 -13.36 2.29 45.25
C HIS A 12 -13.04 3.51 44.40
N LEU A 13 -11.81 3.63 43.91
CA LEU A 13 -11.39 4.73 43.04
C LEU A 13 -12.19 4.75 41.75
N HIS A 14 -12.39 3.58 41.12
CA HIS A 14 -13.23 3.44 39.93
C HIS A 14 -14.66 3.95 40.16
N THR A 15 -15.27 3.48 41.24
CA THR A 15 -16.66 3.83 41.59
C THR A 15 -16.79 5.32 41.92
N ALA A 16 -15.85 5.86 42.70
CA ALA A 16 -15.86 7.26 43.11
C ALA A 16 -15.68 8.21 41.91
N LEU A 17 -14.72 7.92 41.02
CA LEU A 17 -14.50 8.73 39.82
C LEU A 17 -15.69 8.66 38.85
N SER A 18 -16.30 7.48 38.68
CA SER A 18 -17.50 7.32 37.85
C SER A 18 -18.66 8.17 38.38
N LEU A 19 -18.96 8.07 39.68
CA LEU A 19 -20.01 8.88 40.31
C LEU A 19 -19.69 10.37 40.26
N ALA A 20 -18.44 10.74 40.54
CA ALA A 20 -18.01 12.13 40.47
C ALA A 20 -18.18 12.71 39.07
N ALA A 21 -17.86 11.96 38.01
CA ALA A 21 -18.03 12.39 36.63
C ALA A 21 -19.49 12.76 36.34
N PHE A 22 -20.41 11.81 36.55
CA PHE A 22 -21.82 11.98 36.24
C PHE A 22 -22.52 13.02 37.13
N LEU A 23 -22.28 13.00 38.45
CA LEU A 23 -22.93 13.93 39.38
C LEU A 23 -22.41 15.36 39.21
N SER A 24 -21.10 15.54 38.97
CA SER A 24 -20.54 16.87 38.74
C SER A 24 -21.01 17.46 37.41
N ALA A 25 -21.10 16.65 36.35
CA ALA A 25 -21.65 17.08 35.07
C ALA A 25 -23.12 17.52 35.19
N LEU A 26 -23.95 16.73 35.89
CA LEU A 26 -25.36 17.08 36.13
C LEU A 26 -25.49 18.34 36.99
N PHE A 27 -24.71 18.47 38.05
CA PHE A 27 -24.75 19.65 38.92
C PHE A 27 -24.31 20.92 38.18
N VAL A 28 -23.18 20.87 37.47
CA VAL A 28 -22.66 22.00 36.70
C VAL A 28 -23.61 22.35 35.54
N GLY A 29 -24.12 21.36 34.82
CA GLY A 29 -25.10 21.57 33.75
C GLY A 29 -26.40 22.20 34.26
N CYS A 30 -26.96 21.70 35.37
CA CYS A 30 -28.16 22.27 35.98
C CYS A 30 -27.95 23.66 36.59
N THR A 31 -26.73 24.03 36.97
CA THR A 31 -26.44 25.36 37.54
C THR A 31 -26.15 26.41 36.46
N LEU A 32 -25.44 26.04 35.40
CA LEU A 32 -24.99 26.97 34.36
C LEU A 32 -25.90 26.97 33.12
N HIS A 33 -26.41 25.81 32.72
CA HIS A 33 -27.05 25.61 31.41
C HIS A 33 -28.43 24.95 31.47
N TYR A 34 -29.12 24.99 32.62
CA TYR A 34 -30.39 24.28 32.84
C TYR A 34 -31.39 24.33 31.67
N ARG A 35 -31.79 25.54 31.24
CA ARG A 35 -32.76 25.71 30.15
C ARG A 35 -32.27 25.20 28.79
N LYS A 36 -30.94 25.09 28.61
CA LYS A 36 -30.34 24.59 27.37
C LYS A 36 -30.32 23.06 27.35
N ILE A 37 -29.94 22.43 28.48
CA ILE A 37 -29.81 20.96 28.57
C ILE A 37 -31.15 20.23 28.68
N VAL A 38 -32.22 20.90 29.11
CA VAL A 38 -33.59 20.33 29.09
C VAL A 38 -34.32 20.55 27.76
N LYS A 39 -33.75 21.32 26.84
CA LYS A 39 -34.37 21.63 25.54
C LYS A 39 -34.07 20.53 24.53
N ASN A 40 -35.10 20.04 23.83
CA ASN A 40 -34.95 19.07 22.75
C ASN A 40 -35.66 19.56 21.45
N GLY A 41 -35.71 18.70 20.42
CA GLY A 41 -36.33 19.00 19.12
C GLY A 41 -37.86 18.95 19.08
N VAL A 42 -38.53 18.78 20.22
CA VAL A 42 -39.99 18.69 20.37
C VAL A 42 -40.49 19.78 21.33
N ALA A 43 -39.90 19.89 22.52
CA ALA A 43 -40.30 20.85 23.56
C ALA A 43 -39.07 21.30 24.39
N GLY A 44 -39.28 22.30 25.25
CA GLY A 44 -38.30 22.75 26.22
C GLY A 44 -38.97 23.03 27.56
N TRP A 45 -38.32 23.80 28.43
CA TRP A 45 -38.94 24.24 29.68
C TRP A 45 -40.20 25.09 29.40
N PRO A 46 -41.35 24.86 30.05
CA PRO A 46 -41.55 24.04 31.26
C PRO A 46 -41.99 22.58 31.06
N GLU A 47 -42.34 22.16 29.84
CA GLU A 47 -42.79 20.79 29.57
C GLU A 47 -41.67 19.77 29.81
N GLU A 48 -40.44 20.14 29.45
CA GLU A 48 -39.23 19.36 29.70
C GLU A 48 -38.41 20.00 30.83
N TRP A 49 -38.22 19.23 31.90
CA TRP A 49 -37.67 19.75 33.16
C TRP A 49 -36.53 18.92 33.74
N PHE A 50 -36.22 17.74 33.17
CA PHE A 50 -35.05 16.95 33.53
C PHE A 50 -34.23 16.59 32.28
N PRO A 51 -32.90 16.86 32.27
CA PRO A 51 -32.07 16.66 31.09
C PRO A 51 -31.66 15.20 30.88
N SER A 52 -31.51 14.77 29.63
CA SER A 52 -30.94 13.46 29.31
C SER A 52 -29.44 13.42 29.62
N VAL A 53 -28.86 12.22 29.74
CA VAL A 53 -27.43 12.01 29.97
C VAL A 53 -26.64 12.63 28.82
N SER A 54 -26.99 12.30 27.56
CA SER A 54 -26.29 12.82 26.38
C SER A 54 -26.30 14.36 26.31
N ALA A 55 -27.43 15.01 26.60
CA ALA A 55 -27.51 16.48 26.60
C ALA A 55 -26.68 17.11 27.73
N THR A 56 -26.60 16.43 28.89
CA THR A 56 -25.85 16.91 30.06
C THR A 56 -24.34 16.85 29.85
N ILE A 57 -23.84 15.83 29.13
CA ILE A 57 -22.39 15.60 28.98
C ILE A 57 -21.84 16.03 27.61
N GLY A 58 -22.69 16.26 26.62
CA GLY A 58 -22.27 16.40 25.22
C GLY A 58 -22.17 17.83 24.70
N ASP A 59 -23.00 18.74 25.22
CA ASP A 59 -23.36 19.93 24.45
C ASP A 59 -22.68 21.22 24.91
N TRP A 60 -22.30 21.34 26.19
CA TRP A 60 -21.88 22.62 26.76
C TRP A 60 -20.62 22.55 27.63
N TYR A 61 -19.79 23.58 27.51
CA TYR A 61 -18.66 23.86 28.42
C TYR A 61 -19.16 24.63 29.64
N PRO A 62 -18.70 24.34 30.88
CA PRO A 62 -17.60 23.45 31.24
C PRO A 62 -17.98 22.02 31.64
N GLU A 63 -19.27 21.68 31.79
CA GLU A 63 -19.73 20.37 32.28
C GLU A 63 -19.24 19.19 31.43
N ARG A 64 -19.20 19.34 30.10
CA ARG A 64 -18.62 18.36 29.18
C ARG A 64 -17.16 18.07 29.50
N ASN A 65 -16.34 19.11 29.65
CA ASN A 65 -14.90 18.97 29.87
C ASN A 65 -14.60 18.35 31.23
N LEU A 66 -15.36 18.75 32.26
CA LEU A 66 -15.25 18.17 33.59
C LEU A 66 -15.59 16.67 33.57
N PHE A 67 -16.67 16.30 32.89
CA PHE A 67 -17.07 14.90 32.70
C PHE A 67 -15.98 14.10 31.98
N GLN A 68 -15.52 14.58 30.82
CA GLN A 68 -14.50 13.92 30.01
C GLN A 68 -13.18 13.74 30.76
N LEU A 69 -12.75 14.73 31.54
CA LEU A 69 -11.54 14.64 32.36
C LEU A 69 -11.67 13.56 33.45
N LEU A 70 -12.79 13.52 34.16
CA LEU A 70 -13.01 12.54 35.22
C LEU A 70 -13.14 11.12 34.67
N ILE A 71 -13.77 10.94 33.50
CA ILE A 71 -13.81 9.64 32.81
C ILE A 71 -12.42 9.25 32.29
N ALA A 72 -11.62 10.18 31.77
CA ALA A 72 -10.24 9.90 31.36
C ALA A 72 -9.38 9.42 32.54
N LEU A 73 -9.49 10.08 33.70
CA LEU A 73 -8.83 9.66 34.94
C LEU A 73 -9.32 8.28 35.42
N ASN A 74 -10.60 7.97 35.19
CA ASN A 74 -11.20 6.69 35.54
C ASN A 74 -10.79 5.54 34.60
N ALA A 75 -10.24 5.81 33.42
CA ALA A 75 -9.89 4.77 32.45
C ALA A 75 -8.90 3.74 33.04
N GLY A 76 -7.85 4.19 33.72
CA GLY A 76 -6.88 3.31 34.39
C GLY A 76 -7.51 2.39 35.44
N PRO A 77 -8.20 2.95 36.47
CA PRO A 77 -8.95 2.17 37.44
C PRO A 77 -9.97 1.20 36.81
N ARG A 78 -10.68 1.61 35.75
CA ARG A 78 -11.66 0.77 35.04
C ARG A 78 -11.02 -0.46 34.40
N PHE A 79 -9.92 -0.29 33.67
CA PHE A 79 -9.17 -1.41 33.11
C PHE A 79 -8.60 -2.32 34.20
N ALA A 80 -8.14 -1.75 35.31
CA ALA A 80 -7.63 -2.52 36.43
C ALA A 80 -8.73 -3.36 37.11
N VAL A 81 -9.91 -2.80 37.39
CA VAL A 81 -11.07 -3.55 37.93
C VAL A 81 -11.48 -4.68 36.98
N LEU A 82 -11.48 -4.43 35.67
CA LEU A 82 -11.76 -5.43 34.66
C LEU A 82 -10.75 -6.58 34.68
N LEU A 83 -9.45 -6.29 34.69
CA LEU A 83 -8.40 -7.30 34.72
C LEU A 83 -8.45 -8.12 36.01
N LEU A 84 -8.68 -7.47 37.15
CA LEU A 84 -8.82 -8.14 38.45
C LEU A 84 -10.07 -9.03 38.51
N SER A 85 -11.19 -8.55 37.95
CA SER A 85 -12.43 -9.33 37.84
C SER A 85 -12.26 -10.53 36.92
N TYR A 86 -11.53 -10.38 35.80
CA TYR A 86 -11.14 -11.48 34.93
C TYR A 86 -10.27 -12.50 35.67
N SER A 87 -9.23 -12.05 36.36
CA SER A 87 -8.33 -12.93 37.12
C SER A 87 -9.08 -13.75 38.15
N LEU A 88 -9.99 -13.14 38.92
CA LEU A 88 -10.81 -13.85 39.89
C LEU A 88 -11.81 -14.80 39.23
N THR A 89 -12.54 -14.36 38.20
CA THR A 89 -13.52 -15.20 37.51
C THR A 89 -12.86 -16.41 36.84
N ARG A 90 -11.64 -16.26 36.32
CA ARG A 90 -10.85 -17.35 35.75
C ARG A 90 -10.56 -18.46 36.76
N THR A 91 -10.32 -18.12 38.04
CA THR A 91 -10.06 -19.13 39.08
C THR A 91 -11.29 -19.98 39.40
N VAL A 92 -12.50 -19.45 39.20
CA VAL A 92 -13.76 -20.13 39.56
C VAL A 92 -14.42 -20.78 38.33
N HIS A 93 -14.45 -20.08 37.19
CA HIS A 93 -15.10 -20.51 35.94
C HIS A 93 -14.29 -20.09 34.69
N PRO A 94 -13.32 -20.92 34.26
CA PRO A 94 -12.43 -20.59 33.14
C PRO A 94 -13.16 -20.31 31.82
N SER A 95 -14.19 -21.09 31.49
CA SER A 95 -14.93 -20.99 30.21
C SER A 95 -15.67 -19.67 30.01
N ARG A 96 -16.03 -18.96 31.09
CA ARG A 96 -16.75 -17.67 31.06
C ARG A 96 -15.85 -16.47 31.28
N SER A 97 -14.62 -16.69 31.74
CA SER A 97 -13.64 -15.63 31.99
C SER A 97 -13.23 -14.87 30.71
N LEU A 98 -13.06 -15.58 29.59
CA LEU A 98 -12.75 -14.95 28.30
C LEU A 98 -13.91 -14.09 27.80
N LEU A 99 -15.15 -14.55 27.97
CA LEU A 99 -16.34 -13.76 27.65
C LEU A 99 -16.37 -12.47 28.46
N LEU A 100 -16.09 -12.54 29.76
CA LEU A 100 -16.01 -11.38 30.65
C LEU A 100 -14.91 -10.39 30.24
N LEU A 101 -13.73 -10.90 29.85
CA LEU A 101 -12.60 -10.08 29.39
C LEU A 101 -12.93 -9.36 28.07
N CYS A 102 -13.39 -10.11 27.06
CA CYS A 102 -13.69 -9.56 25.74
C CYS A 102 -14.82 -8.54 25.82
N THR A 103 -15.92 -8.88 26.49
CA THR A 103 -17.08 -7.99 26.62
C THR A 103 -16.75 -6.76 27.47
N GLY A 104 -15.95 -6.92 28.53
CA GLY A 104 -15.47 -5.80 29.33
C GLY A 104 -14.55 -4.85 28.55
N ILE A 105 -13.67 -5.35 27.68
CA ILE A 105 -12.78 -4.50 26.86
C ILE A 105 -13.62 -3.71 25.86
N VAL A 106 -14.51 -4.39 25.13
CA VAL A 106 -15.40 -3.73 24.16
C VAL A 106 -16.25 -2.69 24.87
N ARG A 107 -16.91 -3.04 25.98
CA ARG A 107 -17.67 -2.11 26.84
C ARG A 107 -16.85 -0.90 27.27
N THR A 108 -15.61 -1.10 27.73
CA THR A 108 -14.75 0.01 28.20
C THR A 108 -14.35 0.94 27.06
N LEU A 109 -14.01 0.39 25.89
CA LEU A 109 -13.67 1.19 24.70
C LEU A 109 -14.90 1.90 24.13
N SER A 110 -16.05 1.24 24.06
CA SER A 110 -17.32 1.84 23.66
C SER A 110 -17.70 3.00 24.58
N CYS A 111 -17.45 2.87 25.90
CA CYS A 111 -17.63 3.98 26.84
C CYS A 111 -16.75 5.18 26.51
N GLY A 112 -15.45 4.98 26.30
CA GLY A 112 -14.59 6.07 25.84
C GLY A 112 -15.10 6.68 24.52
N GLY A 113 -15.55 5.81 23.61
CA GLY A 113 -16.13 6.17 22.33
C GLY A 113 -17.29 7.17 22.43
N TRP A 114 -18.38 6.82 23.12
CA TRP A 114 -19.56 7.70 23.23
C TRP A 114 -19.36 8.90 24.18
N VAL A 115 -18.35 8.86 25.05
CA VAL A 115 -17.99 10.00 25.93
C VAL A 115 -17.17 11.07 25.19
N PHE A 116 -16.25 10.66 24.31
CA PHE A 116 -15.38 11.58 23.57
C PHE A 116 -15.94 11.97 22.19
N VAL A 117 -16.74 11.11 21.56
CA VAL A 117 -17.57 11.43 20.39
C VAL A 117 -18.97 11.77 20.88
N THR A 118 -19.26 13.05 21.04
CA THR A 118 -20.54 13.50 21.60
C THR A 118 -21.64 13.45 20.54
N SER A 119 -22.90 13.41 20.98
CA SER A 119 -24.08 13.48 20.09
C SER A 119 -24.10 14.74 19.23
N SER A 120 -23.49 15.83 19.70
CA SER A 120 -23.34 17.08 18.96
C SER A 120 -22.23 17.03 17.89
N ASP A 121 -21.20 16.19 18.07
CA ASP A 121 -20.11 16.03 17.09
C ASP A 121 -20.48 15.04 15.97
N SER A 122 -21.05 13.88 16.35
CA SER A 122 -21.53 12.86 15.41
C SER A 122 -22.57 11.96 16.09
N GLY A 123 -23.85 12.24 15.85
CA GLY A 123 -24.98 11.50 16.43
C GLY A 123 -24.93 10.00 16.14
N ASP A 124 -24.67 9.61 14.88
CA ASP A 124 -24.69 8.20 14.47
C ASP A 124 -23.59 7.36 15.15
N VAL A 125 -22.37 7.93 15.28
CA VAL A 125 -21.25 7.26 15.93
C VAL A 125 -21.47 7.18 17.45
N HIS A 126 -21.98 8.27 18.04
CA HIS A 126 -22.34 8.32 19.46
C HIS A 126 -23.39 7.24 19.82
N ASP A 127 -24.47 7.18 19.05
CA ASP A 127 -25.57 6.24 19.27
C ASP A 127 -25.12 4.79 19.07
N PHE A 128 -24.34 4.50 18.02
CA PHE A 128 -23.79 3.17 17.81
C PHE A 128 -22.91 2.71 18.98
N LEU A 129 -22.02 3.56 19.48
CA LEU A 129 -21.11 3.24 20.58
C LEU A 129 -21.85 3.11 21.92
N MET A 130 -22.89 3.91 22.15
CA MET A 130 -23.78 3.77 23.31
C MET A 130 -24.59 2.47 23.27
N ILE A 131 -25.18 2.11 22.12
CA ILE A 131 -25.91 0.84 21.97
C ILE A 131 -24.96 -0.35 22.16
N LEU A 132 -23.76 -0.29 21.55
CA LEU A 132 -22.75 -1.33 21.72
C LEU A 132 -22.34 -1.50 23.19
N TYR A 133 -22.22 -0.39 23.94
CA TYR A 133 -22.00 -0.41 25.39
C TYR A 133 -23.09 -1.19 26.12
N ILE A 134 -24.36 -0.81 25.93
CA ILE A 134 -25.52 -1.43 26.59
C ILE A 134 -25.63 -2.92 26.22
N VAL A 135 -25.39 -3.27 24.95
CA VAL A 135 -25.42 -4.68 24.50
C VAL A 135 -24.31 -5.50 25.17
N CYS A 136 -23.12 -4.92 25.33
CA CYS A 136 -22.01 -5.58 26.03
C CYS A 136 -22.22 -5.68 27.56
N ASP A 137 -23.11 -4.87 28.15
CA ASP A 137 -23.47 -5.01 29.57
C ASP A 137 -24.16 -6.34 29.86
N LEU A 138 -24.90 -6.92 28.91
CA LEU A 138 -25.61 -8.19 29.11
C LEU A 138 -24.67 -9.36 29.43
N PRO A 139 -23.70 -9.69 28.56
CA PRO A 139 -22.74 -10.75 28.88
C PRO A 139 -21.79 -10.36 30.01
N TRP A 140 -21.48 -9.07 30.21
CA TRP A 140 -20.67 -8.59 31.34
C TRP A 140 -21.35 -8.86 32.69
N MET A 141 -22.60 -8.42 32.83
CA MET A 141 -23.38 -8.59 34.06
C MET A 141 -23.70 -10.07 34.32
N TRP A 142 -23.94 -10.85 33.27
CA TRP A 142 -24.17 -12.29 33.42
C TRP A 142 -22.91 -13.03 33.86
N ALA A 143 -21.78 -12.84 33.17
CA ALA A 143 -20.53 -13.52 33.48
C ALA A 143 -19.96 -13.11 34.86
N GLY A 144 -20.25 -11.89 35.32
CA GLY A 144 -19.85 -11.41 36.63
C GLY A 144 -20.58 -12.06 37.81
N LEU A 145 -21.74 -12.71 37.61
CA LEU A 145 -22.49 -13.30 38.74
C LEU A 145 -21.74 -14.47 39.41
N ASP A 146 -20.93 -15.20 38.66
CA ASP A 146 -20.37 -16.46 39.09
C ASP A 146 -19.15 -16.32 40.02
N ALA A 147 -18.40 -15.22 39.89
CA ALA A 147 -17.26 -14.93 40.76
C ALA A 147 -17.68 -14.37 42.14
N ALA A 148 -18.95 -13.98 42.31
CA ALA A 148 -19.40 -13.23 43.46
C ALA A 148 -19.85 -14.12 44.63
N GLY A 149 -19.37 -13.80 45.85
CA GLY A 149 -19.88 -14.40 47.09
C GLY A 149 -21.38 -14.11 47.32
N ARG A 150 -22.05 -14.80 48.25
CA ARG A 150 -23.53 -14.74 48.42
C ARG A 150 -24.07 -13.30 48.49
N ARG A 151 -23.39 -12.42 49.23
CA ARG A 151 -23.80 -11.01 49.40
C ARG A 151 -23.60 -10.20 48.12
N ALA A 152 -22.42 -10.28 47.50
CA ALA A 152 -22.12 -9.58 46.24
C ALA A 152 -23.01 -10.08 45.09
N ARG A 153 -23.27 -11.39 45.01
CA ARG A 153 -24.16 -11.99 44.01
C ARG A 153 -25.59 -11.49 44.12
N ARG A 154 -26.12 -11.34 45.35
CA ARG A 154 -27.46 -10.78 45.58
C ARG A 154 -27.58 -9.35 45.04
N TRP A 155 -26.58 -8.50 45.31
CA TRP A 155 -26.55 -7.13 44.81
C TRP A 155 -26.35 -7.08 43.29
N ARG A 156 -25.47 -7.90 42.72
CA ARG A 156 -25.30 -8.02 41.26
C ARG A 156 -26.58 -8.43 40.56
N LEU A 157 -27.30 -9.42 41.11
CA LEU A 157 -28.58 -9.86 40.56
C LEU A 157 -29.65 -8.75 40.65
N LEU A 158 -29.76 -8.07 41.80
CA LEU A 158 -30.70 -6.96 41.97
C LEU A 158 -30.41 -5.81 40.99
N SER A 159 -29.17 -5.34 40.91
CA SER A 159 -28.78 -4.24 40.01
C SER A 159 -28.95 -4.62 38.54
N ALA A 160 -28.53 -5.84 38.15
CA ALA A 160 -28.70 -6.31 36.77
C ALA A 160 -30.19 -6.47 36.42
N SER A 161 -31.00 -7.10 37.27
CA SER A 161 -32.43 -7.25 37.03
C SER A 161 -33.13 -5.89 36.94
N ALA A 162 -32.80 -4.94 37.81
CA ALA A 162 -33.33 -3.59 37.74
C ALA A 162 -32.91 -2.86 36.46
N PHE A 163 -31.66 -3.00 36.03
CA PHE A 163 -31.14 -2.42 34.78
C PHE A 163 -31.97 -2.92 33.59
N TRP A 164 -32.09 -4.25 33.42
CA TRP A 164 -32.81 -4.84 32.29
C TRP A 164 -34.32 -4.55 32.32
N LEU A 165 -34.94 -4.53 33.50
CA LEU A 165 -36.36 -4.16 33.61
C LEU A 165 -36.61 -2.69 33.28
N SER A 166 -35.67 -1.79 33.59
CA SER A 166 -35.79 -0.36 33.31
C SER A 166 -35.62 0.01 31.82
N LEU A 167 -35.02 -0.87 31.00
CA LEU A 167 -34.95 -0.68 29.54
C LEU A 167 -36.34 -0.68 28.88
N VAL A 168 -37.29 -1.47 29.37
CA VAL A 168 -38.64 -1.56 28.80
C VAL A 168 -39.38 -0.21 28.81
N PRO A 169 -39.56 0.46 29.97
CA PRO A 169 -40.15 1.80 29.99
C PRO A 169 -39.27 2.85 29.32
N MET A 170 -37.93 2.71 29.36
CA MET A 170 -37.03 3.64 28.64
C MET A 170 -37.30 3.62 27.14
N ILE A 171 -37.34 2.45 26.52
CA ILE A 171 -37.60 2.30 25.08
C ILE A 171 -39.00 2.83 24.73
N TYR A 172 -40.00 2.53 25.57
CA TYR A 172 -41.35 3.07 25.38
C TYR A 172 -41.34 4.61 25.35
N PHE A 173 -40.75 5.26 26.35
CA PHE A 173 -40.70 6.74 26.39
C PHE A 173 -39.79 7.33 25.32
N TYR A 174 -38.74 6.62 24.90
CA TYR A 174 -37.92 7.00 23.75
C TYR A 174 -38.75 7.06 22.46
N ILE A 175 -39.59 6.04 22.21
CA ILE A 175 -40.50 6.02 21.05
C ILE A 175 -41.54 7.15 21.16
N GLN A 176 -42.13 7.37 22.35
CA GLN A 176 -43.06 8.48 22.57
C GLN A 176 -42.44 9.85 22.28
N HIS A 177 -41.16 10.04 22.62
CA HIS A 177 -40.42 11.26 22.33
C HIS A 177 -40.01 11.39 20.85
N LYS A 178 -39.34 10.39 20.28
CA LYS A 178 -38.75 10.48 18.93
C LYS A 178 -39.76 10.28 17.80
N VAL A 179 -40.64 9.30 17.94
CA VAL A 179 -41.59 8.91 16.88
C VAL A 179 -42.90 9.68 17.04
N HIS A 180 -43.48 9.66 18.24
CA HIS A 180 -44.77 10.30 18.49
C HIS A 180 -44.67 11.78 18.88
N ARG A 181 -43.45 12.31 19.10
CA ARG A 181 -43.17 13.72 19.40
C ARG A 181 -44.07 14.31 20.51
N ILE A 182 -44.32 13.53 21.58
CA ILE A 182 -45.15 13.95 22.70
C ILE A 182 -44.33 14.83 23.68
N PRO A 183 -44.77 16.06 24.01
CA PRO A 183 -44.13 16.90 25.02
C PRO A 183 -44.11 16.23 26.41
N GLY A 184 -42.98 16.30 27.11
CA GLY A 184 -42.77 15.71 28.44
C GLY A 184 -42.37 14.23 28.43
N ALA A 185 -42.41 13.56 27.27
CA ALA A 185 -41.94 12.18 27.14
C ALA A 185 -40.40 12.07 27.27
N TYR A 186 -39.67 13.10 26.85
CA TYR A 186 -38.20 13.13 26.92
C TYR A 186 -37.71 13.17 28.37
N THR A 187 -38.33 13.98 29.22
CA THR A 187 -38.03 14.01 30.66
C THR A 187 -38.22 12.64 31.31
N ARG A 188 -39.32 11.92 30.99
CA ARG A 188 -39.56 10.57 31.52
C ARG A 188 -38.52 9.57 31.01
N TYR A 189 -38.15 9.66 29.73
CA TYR A 189 -37.06 8.89 29.15
C TYR A 189 -35.73 9.14 29.88
N ALA A 190 -35.38 10.41 30.10
CA ALA A 190 -34.15 10.83 30.76
C ALA A 190 -34.02 10.25 32.18
N PHE A 191 -35.11 10.14 32.94
CA PHE A 191 -35.08 9.48 34.26
C PHE A 191 -34.64 8.01 34.19
N PHE A 192 -35.13 7.25 33.20
CA PHE A 192 -34.71 5.86 33.03
C PHE A 192 -33.28 5.76 32.50
N GLU A 193 -32.86 6.67 31.62
CA GLU A 193 -31.49 6.74 31.12
C GLU A 193 -30.48 6.99 32.25
N TRP A 194 -30.71 8.00 33.11
CA TRP A 194 -29.91 8.22 34.31
C TRP A 194 -29.98 7.03 35.28
N GLY A 195 -31.16 6.40 35.40
CA GLY A 195 -31.35 5.19 36.19
C GLY A 195 -30.44 4.04 35.74
N LEU A 196 -30.32 3.80 34.43
CA LEU A 196 -29.43 2.79 33.87
C LEU A 196 -27.97 3.06 34.24
N ILE A 197 -27.51 4.31 34.10
CA ILE A 197 -26.14 4.69 34.48
C ILE A 197 -25.87 4.40 35.96
N PHE A 198 -26.77 4.78 36.86
CA PHE A 198 -26.57 4.53 38.28
C PHE A 198 -26.64 3.04 38.64
N LEU A 199 -27.52 2.28 37.98
CA LEU A 199 -27.62 0.82 38.17
C LEU A 199 -26.37 0.10 37.66
N ASP A 200 -25.79 0.58 36.57
CA ASP A 200 -24.53 0.06 36.01
C ASP A 200 -23.34 0.34 36.93
N ILE A 201 -23.20 1.57 37.41
CA ILE A 201 -22.18 1.93 38.42
C ILE A 201 -22.40 1.13 39.71
N ALA A 202 -23.65 0.95 40.15
CA ALA A 202 -23.98 0.15 41.32
C ALA A 202 -23.58 -1.31 41.13
N TYR A 203 -23.83 -1.88 39.94
CA TYR A 203 -23.36 -3.22 39.59
C TYR A 203 -21.84 -3.32 39.68
N ASP A 204 -21.10 -2.42 39.03
CA ASP A 204 -19.63 -2.45 39.03
C ASP A 204 -19.04 -2.20 40.42
N SER A 205 -19.68 -1.39 41.28
CA SER A 205 -19.26 -1.13 42.66
C SER A 205 -19.20 -2.39 43.53
N THR A 206 -19.98 -3.42 43.19
CA THR A 206 -19.93 -4.72 43.90
C THR A 206 -18.56 -5.41 43.77
N SER A 207 -17.72 -4.99 42.81
CA SER A 207 -16.33 -5.44 42.70
C SER A 207 -15.49 -5.08 43.92
N VAL A 208 -15.86 -4.04 44.67
CA VAL A 208 -15.28 -3.73 45.99
C VAL A 208 -15.49 -4.89 46.96
N MET A 209 -16.71 -5.40 47.02
CA MET A 209 -17.07 -6.52 47.91
C MET A 209 -16.36 -7.79 47.45
N LEU A 210 -16.32 -8.03 46.15
CA LEU A 210 -15.60 -9.15 45.54
C LEU A 210 -14.12 -9.16 45.93
N PHE A 211 -13.42 -8.02 45.78
CA PHE A 211 -11.99 -7.93 46.06
C PHE A 211 -11.65 -7.98 47.55
N ASN A 212 -12.56 -7.50 48.40
CA ASN A 212 -12.45 -7.63 49.86
C ASN A 212 -12.66 -9.08 50.32
N ASP A 213 -13.70 -9.75 49.79
CA ASP A 213 -14.00 -11.16 50.09
C ASP A 213 -12.84 -12.09 49.66
N SER A 214 -12.17 -11.77 48.54
CA SER A 214 -11.03 -12.53 48.02
C SER A 214 -9.67 -12.14 48.62
N LYS A 215 -9.61 -11.15 49.52
CA LYS A 215 -8.37 -10.61 50.15
C LYS A 215 -7.24 -10.33 49.14
N LEU A 216 -7.56 -9.74 47.99
CA LEU A 216 -6.60 -9.59 46.89
C LEU A 216 -5.68 -8.38 47.09
N GLU A 217 -4.36 -8.60 47.05
CA GLU A 217 -3.33 -7.56 47.19
C GLU A 217 -2.49 -7.41 45.91
N LEU A 218 -2.25 -6.17 45.49
CA LEU A 218 -1.40 -5.82 44.34
C LEU A 218 -0.02 -5.46 44.86
N THR A 219 0.99 -6.26 44.50
CA THR A 219 2.39 -6.02 44.90
C THR A 219 3.21 -5.56 43.70
N LEU A 220 3.81 -4.37 43.77
CA LEU A 220 4.73 -3.87 42.75
C LEU A 220 6.13 -4.45 42.98
N THR A 221 6.55 -5.38 42.11
CA THR A 221 7.93 -5.88 42.07
C THR A 221 8.72 -5.15 40.98
N VAL A 222 9.79 -4.47 41.38
CA VAL A 222 10.77 -3.90 40.43
C VAL A 222 11.64 -5.06 39.91
N PRO A 223 11.74 -5.28 38.60
CA PRO A 223 12.59 -6.32 38.05
C PRO A 223 14.05 -5.86 38.08
N GLY A 224 14.81 -6.38 39.05
CA GLY A 224 16.26 -6.19 39.15
C GLY A 224 16.70 -5.57 40.48
N GLY A 225 17.09 -6.42 41.44
CA GLY A 225 17.71 -5.98 42.69
C GLY A 225 17.75 -7.11 43.71
N ALA A 226 18.95 -7.58 44.03
CA ALA A 226 19.24 -8.69 44.94
C ALA A 226 18.42 -8.63 46.24
N THR A 227 17.80 -9.75 46.61
CA THR A 227 17.38 -10.01 47.99
C THR A 227 18.63 -10.15 48.85
N LEU A 228 18.98 -9.11 49.60
CA LEU A 228 19.84 -9.24 50.78
C LEU A 228 19.11 -10.10 51.83
N PRO A 229 19.78 -11.08 52.46
CA PRO A 229 19.18 -11.84 53.53
C PRO A 229 18.98 -10.95 54.76
N ALA A 230 17.77 -10.95 55.32
CA ALA A 230 17.49 -10.28 56.58
C ALA A 230 18.11 -11.07 57.76
N PRO A 231 18.43 -10.40 58.88
CA PRO A 231 19.22 -10.98 59.97
C PRO A 231 18.39 -11.98 60.78
N VAL A 232 19.08 -13.01 61.25
CA VAL A 232 18.62 -13.92 62.30
C VAL A 232 18.72 -13.18 63.63
N ASP A 233 17.61 -13.03 64.33
CA ASP A 233 17.60 -12.83 65.78
C ASP A 233 16.67 -13.86 66.42
N GLY A 234 17.24 -14.64 67.35
CA GLY A 234 16.55 -15.67 68.09
C GLY A 234 15.92 -15.17 69.38
N LYS A 235 14.85 -15.83 69.82
CA LYS A 235 14.62 -16.34 71.19
C LYS A 235 13.25 -17.05 71.32
N THR A 236 13.32 -18.34 71.65
CA THR A 236 12.48 -19.13 72.61
C THR A 236 11.00 -18.79 72.82
N ASN A 237 10.08 -19.72 72.53
CA ASN A 237 9.47 -20.63 73.54
C ASN A 237 8.39 -21.54 72.93
N GLU A 238 8.29 -22.75 73.48
CA GLU A 238 7.24 -23.73 73.23
C GLU A 238 5.88 -23.30 73.82
N MET A 239 4.80 -23.69 73.14
CA MET A 239 3.67 -24.51 73.65
C MET A 239 2.27 -24.05 73.19
N THR A 240 1.60 -24.96 72.47
CA THR A 240 0.15 -25.23 72.34
C THR A 240 -0.85 -24.30 71.64
N ALA A 241 -1.75 -25.00 70.91
CA ALA A 241 -3.14 -24.68 70.55
C ALA A 241 -3.44 -23.87 69.27
N GLN A 242 -3.49 -24.61 68.15
CA GLN A 242 -4.69 -24.76 67.32
C GLN A 242 -5.51 -23.50 67.02
N GLU A 243 -5.05 -22.69 66.07
CA GLU A 243 -5.92 -21.85 65.23
C GLU A 243 -5.58 -22.09 63.76
N ALA A 244 -6.61 -22.40 62.97
CA ALA A 244 -6.49 -22.66 61.54
C ALA A 244 -5.98 -21.41 60.82
N SER A 245 -4.67 -21.36 60.56
CA SER A 245 -4.03 -20.34 59.76
C SER A 245 -4.49 -20.46 58.30
N VAL A 246 -5.50 -19.67 57.92
CA VAL A 246 -5.79 -19.36 56.52
C VAL A 246 -4.57 -18.60 55.99
N ARG A 247 -3.69 -19.32 55.29
CA ARG A 247 -2.55 -18.71 54.58
C ARG A 247 -3.11 -17.66 53.61
N PRO A 248 -2.57 -16.42 53.59
CA PRO A 248 -2.91 -15.48 52.54
C PRO A 248 -2.51 -16.14 51.21
N VAL A 249 -3.48 -16.28 50.30
CA VAL A 249 -3.20 -16.73 48.93
C VAL A 249 -2.47 -15.58 48.26
N THR A 250 -1.14 -15.60 48.32
CA THR A 250 -0.31 -14.75 47.49
C THR A 250 -0.48 -15.23 46.05
N VAL A 251 -1.42 -14.64 45.32
CA VAL A 251 -1.50 -14.84 43.87
C VAL A 251 -0.31 -14.12 43.28
N GLN A 252 0.82 -14.84 43.14
CA GLN A 252 1.84 -14.44 42.19
C GLN A 252 1.19 -14.51 40.80
N LEU A 253 0.78 -13.34 40.30
CA LEU A 253 0.06 -13.15 39.04
C LEU A 253 0.85 -13.64 37.82
N VAL A 254 2.08 -14.13 37.99
CA VAL A 254 3.00 -14.50 36.91
C VAL A 254 2.98 -16.01 36.63
N ASP A 255 2.73 -16.86 37.63
CA ASP A 255 2.89 -18.32 37.45
C ASP A 255 1.57 -19.05 37.13
N SER A 256 0.43 -18.57 37.64
CA SER A 256 -0.90 -19.13 37.29
C SER A 256 -1.40 -18.72 35.89
N LEU A 257 -0.67 -17.85 35.18
CA LEU A 257 -0.88 -17.54 33.76
C LEU A 257 -0.47 -18.70 32.83
N HIS A 258 0.24 -19.71 33.33
CA HIS A 258 0.90 -20.73 32.51
C HIS A 258 -0.01 -21.89 32.03
N ALA A 259 -1.22 -22.04 32.55
CA ALA A 259 -2.05 -23.22 32.26
C ALA A 259 -2.96 -23.15 31.00
N ASP A 260 -3.10 -21.98 30.36
CA ASP A 260 -3.67 -21.84 28.99
C ASP A 260 -2.75 -20.99 28.10
N THR A 261 -1.43 -21.19 28.25
CA THR A 261 -0.43 -20.45 27.50
C THR A 261 -0.48 -20.71 26.01
N SER A 262 -1.08 -21.80 25.53
CA SER A 262 -1.01 -22.19 24.12
C SER A 262 -1.74 -21.25 23.17
N VAL A 263 -2.96 -20.81 23.48
CA VAL A 263 -3.74 -19.96 22.56
C VAL A 263 -3.22 -18.53 22.56
N VAL A 264 -2.94 -17.95 23.74
CA VAL A 264 -2.39 -16.60 23.86
C VAL A 264 -0.96 -16.54 23.32
N SER A 265 -0.13 -17.58 23.52
CA SER A 265 1.19 -17.66 22.89
C SER A 265 1.08 -17.83 21.39
N GLN A 266 0.19 -18.68 20.87
CA GLN A 266 -0.03 -18.85 19.44
C GLN A 266 -0.53 -17.58 18.78
N MET A 267 -1.48 -16.87 19.41
CA MET A 267 -1.94 -15.57 18.91
C MET A 267 -0.83 -14.54 18.94
N ARG A 268 -0.02 -14.49 20.02
CA ARG A 268 1.13 -13.57 20.09
C ARG A 268 2.16 -13.88 19.02
N GLU A 269 2.51 -15.14 18.80
CA GLU A 269 3.46 -15.54 17.77
C GLU A 269 2.95 -15.25 16.34
N PHE A 270 1.64 -15.38 16.10
CA PHE A 270 1.02 -14.96 14.86
C PHE A 270 1.09 -13.44 14.68
N VAL A 271 0.77 -12.67 15.73
CA VAL A 271 0.88 -11.21 15.74
C VAL A 271 2.33 -10.77 15.53
N SER A 272 3.32 -11.43 16.14
CA SER A 272 4.74 -11.20 15.90
C SER A 272 5.12 -11.44 14.44
N PHE A 273 4.62 -12.53 13.84
CA PHE A 273 4.85 -12.83 12.43
C PHE A 273 4.26 -11.75 11.50
N VAL A 274 3.01 -11.34 11.75
CA VAL A 274 2.36 -10.28 10.97
C VAL A 274 3.07 -8.94 11.16
N SER A 275 3.52 -8.64 12.39
CA SER A 275 4.35 -7.46 12.71
C SER A 275 5.66 -7.45 11.92
N ASP A 276 6.38 -8.57 11.88
CA ASP A 276 7.61 -8.71 11.10
C ASP A 276 7.36 -8.54 9.59
N VAL A 277 6.26 -9.11 9.06
CA VAL A 277 5.85 -8.89 7.66
C VAL A 277 5.53 -7.42 7.39
N TYR A 278 4.87 -6.73 8.33
CA TYR A 278 4.58 -5.31 8.20
C TYR A 278 5.85 -4.44 8.20
N LEU A 279 6.83 -4.75 9.07
CA LEU A 279 8.11 -4.05 9.07
C LEU A 279 8.93 -4.32 7.79
N ALA A 280 8.79 -5.51 7.19
CA ALA A 280 9.31 -5.79 5.86
C ALA A 280 8.57 -5.01 4.76
N TYR A 281 7.25 -4.83 4.85
CA TYR A 281 6.48 -3.93 3.98
C TYR A 281 7.00 -2.48 4.05
N VAL A 282 7.27 -1.96 5.24
CA VAL A 282 7.86 -0.63 5.44
C VAL A 282 9.25 -0.54 4.80
N SER A 283 10.03 -1.62 4.91
CA SER A 283 11.37 -1.69 4.32
C SER A 283 11.31 -1.62 2.79
N TRP A 284 10.40 -2.37 2.17
CA TRP A 284 10.15 -2.29 0.72
C TRP A 284 9.59 -0.94 0.29
N THR A 285 8.76 -0.31 1.11
CA THR A 285 8.27 1.06 0.86
C THR A 285 9.44 2.04 0.74
N LEU A 286 10.41 2.00 1.65
CA LEU A 286 11.60 2.88 1.58
C LEU A 286 12.54 2.53 0.42
N ILE A 287 12.82 1.24 0.21
CA ILE A 287 13.69 0.78 -0.89
C ILE A 287 13.12 1.16 -2.26
N THR A 288 11.80 1.09 -2.44
CA THR A 288 11.13 1.48 -3.70
C THR A 288 10.90 2.98 -3.80
N ALA A 289 10.72 3.69 -2.68
CA ALA A 289 10.59 5.15 -2.66
C ALA A 289 11.87 5.87 -3.10
N LEU A 290 13.05 5.30 -2.80
CA LEU A 290 14.33 5.97 -3.05
C LEU A 290 14.57 6.23 -4.54
N PRO A 291 14.52 5.23 -5.45
CA PRO A 291 14.75 5.49 -6.87
C PRO A 291 13.71 6.41 -7.52
N VAL A 292 12.42 6.27 -7.17
CA VAL A 292 11.37 7.14 -7.74
C VAL A 292 11.47 8.59 -7.26
N SER A 293 11.82 8.81 -5.98
CA SER A 293 12.04 10.16 -5.45
C SER A 293 13.31 10.80 -6.03
N LEU A 294 14.32 9.98 -6.31
CA LEU A 294 15.54 10.40 -6.99
C LEU A 294 15.26 10.81 -8.43
N PHE A 295 14.49 10.00 -9.17
CA PHE A 295 14.33 10.11 -10.61
C PHE A 295 13.78 11.47 -11.04
N TYR A 296 12.93 12.10 -10.22
CA TYR A 296 12.51 13.49 -10.39
C TYR A 296 13.68 14.41 -10.78
N PHE A 297 14.80 14.37 -10.06
CA PHE A 297 15.94 15.25 -10.32
C PHE A 297 16.68 14.92 -11.63
N SER A 298 16.72 13.64 -12.00
CA SER A 298 17.42 13.18 -13.20
C SER A 298 16.66 13.57 -14.46
N ILE A 299 15.33 13.54 -14.46
CA ILE A 299 14.54 13.95 -15.62
C ILE A 299 14.60 15.46 -15.82
N TRP A 300 14.41 16.26 -14.77
CA TRP A 300 14.43 17.73 -14.86
C TRP A 300 15.76 18.31 -15.36
N LYS A 301 16.87 17.58 -15.21
CA LYS A 301 18.18 17.98 -15.75
C LYS A 301 18.60 17.18 -16.99
N LEU A 302 17.86 16.14 -17.37
CA LEU A 302 18.21 15.18 -18.42
C LEU A 302 19.67 14.69 -18.32
N ALA A 303 20.16 14.51 -17.09
CA ALA A 303 21.56 14.20 -16.79
C ALA A 303 21.72 13.70 -15.35
N LEU A 304 22.92 13.20 -15.02
CA LEU A 304 23.31 12.93 -13.63
C LEU A 304 23.44 14.25 -12.87
N ALA A 305 22.51 14.50 -11.95
CA ALA A 305 22.30 15.80 -11.33
C ALA A 305 22.99 15.98 -9.96
N GLY A 306 23.53 14.90 -9.39
CA GLY A 306 24.09 14.81 -8.03
C GLY A 306 23.23 14.02 -7.04
N PRO A 307 21.89 14.21 -6.99
CA PRO A 307 21.01 13.42 -6.12
C PRO A 307 21.15 11.91 -6.25
N GLU A 308 21.68 11.39 -7.36
CA GLU A 308 21.95 9.96 -7.58
C GLU A 308 22.84 9.36 -6.49
N PHE A 309 23.69 10.17 -5.83
CA PHE A 309 24.47 9.77 -4.67
C PHE A 309 23.63 9.34 -3.46
N THR A 310 22.34 9.71 -3.41
CA THR A 310 21.42 9.21 -2.36
C THR A 310 21.22 7.69 -2.43
N THR A 311 21.46 7.05 -3.58
CA THR A 311 21.49 5.58 -3.69
C THR A 311 22.55 4.93 -2.78
N LEU A 312 23.62 5.67 -2.41
CA LEU A 312 24.63 5.22 -1.46
C LEU A 312 24.06 4.97 -0.05
N ALA A 313 22.87 5.50 0.28
CA ALA A 313 22.15 5.18 1.51
C ALA A 313 21.93 3.66 1.68
N THR A 314 21.75 2.93 0.57
CA THR A 314 21.61 1.46 0.61
C THR A 314 22.88 0.74 1.06
N LEU A 315 24.05 1.39 0.97
CA LEU A 315 25.35 0.84 1.35
C LEU A 315 25.63 0.92 2.86
N SER A 316 24.65 1.36 3.66
CA SER A 316 24.78 1.46 5.12
C SER A 316 25.25 0.17 5.83
N PRO A 317 25.03 -1.07 5.33
CA PRO A 317 25.62 -2.27 5.93
C PRO A 317 27.15 -2.29 5.95
N LEU A 318 27.83 -1.46 5.15
CA LEU A 318 29.29 -1.28 5.25
C LEU A 318 29.73 -0.79 6.64
N LEU A 319 28.86 -0.08 7.37
CA LEU A 319 29.12 0.37 8.74
C LEU A 319 29.26 -0.78 9.74
N LEU A 320 28.81 -2.00 9.39
CA LEU A 320 29.04 -3.21 10.20
C LEU A 320 30.51 -3.62 10.26
N ALA A 321 31.39 -2.96 9.48
CA ALA A 321 32.84 -3.10 9.63
C ALA A 321 33.32 -2.58 10.99
N ILE A 322 32.56 -1.65 11.59
CA ILE A 322 32.79 -1.13 12.93
C ILE A 322 32.19 -2.13 13.95
N PRO A 323 33.02 -2.78 14.80
CA PRO A 323 32.53 -3.84 15.70
C PRO A 323 31.48 -3.38 16.71
N ALA A 324 31.49 -2.10 17.09
CA ALA A 324 30.48 -1.51 17.96
C ALA A 324 29.11 -1.45 17.26
N VAL A 325 29.06 -0.98 16.02
CA VAL A 325 27.84 -0.92 15.21
C VAL A 325 27.30 -2.34 14.98
N ARG A 326 28.16 -3.28 14.58
CA ARG A 326 27.74 -4.68 14.37
C ARG A 326 27.10 -5.31 15.60
N ARG A 327 27.70 -5.13 16.78
CA ARG A 327 27.15 -5.65 18.04
C ARG A 327 25.83 -4.98 18.40
N TRP A 328 25.72 -3.67 18.21
CA TRP A 328 24.51 -2.91 18.50
C TRP A 328 23.36 -3.31 17.58
N VAL A 329 23.58 -3.35 16.26
CA VAL A 329 22.56 -3.67 15.24
C VAL A 329 21.90 -5.04 15.48
N GLY A 330 22.62 -6.02 16.04
CA GLY A 330 22.05 -7.33 16.39
C GLY A 330 21.13 -7.34 17.62
N THR A 331 20.99 -6.23 18.35
CA THR A 331 20.15 -6.14 19.56
C THR A 331 18.71 -5.75 19.23
N THR A 332 17.75 -6.22 20.03
CA THR A 332 16.33 -5.85 19.90
C THR A 332 16.12 -4.33 20.00
N HIS A 333 16.87 -3.65 20.86
CA HIS A 333 16.80 -2.20 21.01
C HIS A 333 17.23 -1.46 19.73
N ALA A 334 18.31 -1.88 19.09
CA ALA A 334 18.75 -1.29 17.83
C ALA A 334 17.74 -1.56 16.70
N GLN A 335 17.26 -2.80 16.58
CA GLN A 335 16.25 -3.18 15.59
C GLN A 335 14.98 -2.31 15.72
N THR A 336 14.47 -2.16 16.95
CA THR A 336 13.31 -1.30 17.24
C THR A 336 13.59 0.17 16.93
N SER A 337 14.77 0.68 17.32
CA SER A 337 15.14 2.08 17.10
C SER A 337 15.29 2.41 15.61
N LEU A 338 15.91 1.51 14.83
CA LEU A 338 16.05 1.64 13.38
C LEU A 338 14.69 1.59 12.68
N SER A 339 13.80 0.67 13.08
CA SER A 339 12.42 0.63 12.58
C SER A 339 11.64 1.90 12.90
N ALA A 340 11.78 2.43 14.12
CA ALA A 340 11.12 3.67 14.54
C ALA A 340 11.61 4.88 13.74
N PHE A 341 12.93 4.97 13.53
CA PHE A 341 13.51 6.02 12.70
C PHE A 341 13.06 5.92 11.24
N ALA A 342 13.01 4.71 10.67
CA ALA A 342 12.50 4.48 9.32
C ALA A 342 11.05 4.94 9.15
N LEU A 343 10.17 4.64 10.12
CA LEU A 343 8.78 5.12 10.13
C LEU A 343 8.68 6.64 10.28
N MET A 344 9.50 7.25 11.13
CA MET A 344 9.56 8.71 11.28
C MET A 344 9.94 9.40 9.96
N CYS A 345 10.90 8.86 9.21
CA CYS A 345 11.29 9.38 7.90
C CYS A 345 10.14 9.35 6.88
N LEU A 346 9.28 8.32 6.91
CA LEU A 346 8.08 8.26 6.05
C LEU A 346 7.03 9.30 6.47
N GLY A 347 7.07 9.78 7.72
CA GLY A 347 6.25 10.89 8.21
C GLY A 347 6.53 12.24 7.53
N VAL A 348 7.67 12.38 6.83
CA VAL A 348 8.06 13.60 6.09
C VAL A 348 7.27 13.78 4.79
N TYR A 349 6.34 12.87 4.47
CA TYR A 349 5.48 12.96 3.29
C TYR A 349 4.69 14.29 3.17
N ARG A 350 4.43 14.99 4.28
CA ARG A 350 3.75 16.30 4.27
C ARG A 350 4.64 17.48 3.86
N SER A 351 5.96 17.29 3.79
CA SER A 351 6.85 18.37 3.38
C SER A 351 6.61 18.71 1.91
N GLU A 352 6.46 19.99 1.58
CA GLU A 352 6.39 20.45 0.18
C GLU A 352 7.74 20.39 -0.53
N SER A 353 8.84 20.42 0.22
CA SER A 353 10.19 20.37 -0.36
C SER A 353 10.54 18.96 -0.86
N VAL A 354 10.75 18.84 -2.18
CA VAL A 354 11.19 17.60 -2.84
C VAL A 354 12.52 17.10 -2.26
N VAL A 355 13.45 18.02 -2.00
CA VAL A 355 14.76 17.71 -1.41
C VAL A 355 14.61 17.16 0.01
N ALA A 356 13.75 17.76 0.84
CA ALA A 356 13.51 17.26 2.20
C ALA A 356 12.93 15.84 2.19
N ARG A 357 11.98 15.56 1.28
CA ARG A 357 11.42 14.21 1.13
C ARG A 357 12.47 13.20 0.66
N LEU A 358 13.30 13.55 -0.32
CA LEU A 358 14.39 12.69 -0.79
C LEU A 358 15.41 12.39 0.33
N LEU A 359 15.85 13.40 1.07
CA LEU A 359 16.79 13.21 2.18
C LEU A 359 16.21 12.36 3.30
N ALA A 360 14.92 12.53 3.62
CA ALA A 360 14.23 11.68 4.58
C ALA A 360 14.14 10.22 4.10
N VAL A 361 13.80 9.98 2.83
CA VAL A 361 13.80 8.65 2.23
C VAL A 361 15.19 8.01 2.26
N ALA A 362 16.24 8.77 1.96
CA ALA A 362 17.62 8.30 2.03
C ALA A 362 18.03 7.95 3.48
N ALA A 363 17.66 8.77 4.46
CA ALA A 363 17.91 8.49 5.87
C ALA A 363 17.13 7.25 6.36
N GLY A 364 15.86 7.11 5.97
CA GLY A 364 15.05 5.94 6.28
C GLY A 364 15.59 4.67 5.62
N THR A 365 16.08 4.76 4.38
CA THR A 365 16.71 3.65 3.66
C THR A 365 18.02 3.22 4.33
N THR A 366 18.83 4.18 4.79
CA THR A 366 20.04 3.92 5.59
C THR A 366 19.72 3.07 6.81
N ALA A 367 18.71 3.45 7.60
CA ALA A 367 18.28 2.69 8.77
C ALA A 367 17.71 1.33 8.41
N THR A 368 16.93 1.25 7.33
CA THR A 368 16.34 0.01 6.81
C THR A 368 17.40 -1.01 6.40
N CYS A 369 18.39 -0.63 5.61
CA CYS A 369 19.44 -1.54 5.16
C CYS A 369 20.32 -2.02 6.32
N LEU A 370 20.61 -1.17 7.32
CA LEU A 370 21.28 -1.58 8.55
C LEU A 370 20.46 -2.60 9.35
N ARG A 371 19.16 -2.33 9.51
CA ARG A 371 18.22 -3.20 10.22
C ARG A 371 18.18 -4.60 9.58
N LEU A 372 17.93 -4.65 8.27
CA LEU A 372 17.91 -5.88 7.47
C LEU A 372 19.22 -6.66 7.59
N ALA A 373 20.38 -5.99 7.52
CA ALA A 373 21.66 -6.64 7.66
C ALA A 373 21.84 -7.30 9.05
N GLY A 374 21.30 -6.69 10.11
CA GLY A 374 21.25 -7.29 11.45
C GLY A 374 20.36 -8.53 11.53
N GLU A 375 19.19 -8.49 10.90
CA GLU A 375 18.27 -9.64 10.83
C GLU A 375 18.85 -10.79 10.01
N TRP A 376 19.50 -10.47 8.90
CA TRP A 376 20.08 -11.45 7.99
C TRP A 376 21.36 -12.10 8.52
N ASP A 377 22.12 -11.42 9.40
CA ASP A 377 23.27 -12.01 10.10
C ASP A 377 22.85 -13.07 11.15
N SER A 378 21.56 -13.10 11.52
CA SER A 378 21.02 -14.04 12.51
C SER A 378 20.97 -15.49 12.02
N LEU A 379 20.82 -16.43 12.96
CA LEU A 379 20.58 -17.85 12.65
C LEU A 379 19.19 -18.10 12.02
N ARG A 380 18.32 -17.08 11.98
CA ARG A 380 16.96 -17.14 11.43
C ARG A 380 16.86 -16.57 10.00
N ALA A 381 17.96 -16.55 9.25
CA ALA A 381 17.99 -16.00 7.90
C ALA A 381 16.88 -16.54 6.96
N GLY A 382 16.53 -17.84 7.06
CA GLY A 382 15.41 -18.41 6.30
C GLY A 382 14.04 -17.83 6.64
N TYR A 383 13.78 -17.59 7.92
CA TYR A 383 12.58 -16.90 8.39
C TYR A 383 12.52 -15.47 7.84
N HIS A 384 13.62 -14.72 7.97
CA HIS A 384 13.69 -13.34 7.48
C HIS A 384 13.57 -13.28 5.94
N ALA A 385 14.04 -14.28 5.21
CA ALA A 385 13.85 -14.35 3.76
C ALA A 385 12.37 -14.44 3.37
N LEU A 386 11.61 -15.33 4.03
CA LEU A 386 10.18 -15.49 3.78
C LEU A 386 9.39 -14.23 4.18
N VAL A 387 9.70 -13.68 5.36
CA VAL A 387 9.11 -12.41 5.83
C VAL A 387 9.39 -11.27 4.84
N TYR A 388 10.60 -11.19 4.29
CA TYR A 388 10.99 -10.17 3.32
C TYR A 388 10.21 -10.27 2.00
N ILE A 389 9.99 -11.50 1.48
CA ILE A 389 9.16 -11.71 0.28
C ILE A 389 7.68 -11.43 0.57
N LEU A 390 7.16 -11.85 1.72
CA LEU A 390 5.78 -11.56 2.12
C LEU A 390 5.54 -10.05 2.30
N GLY A 391 6.52 -9.33 2.82
CA GLY A 391 6.50 -7.86 2.90
C GLY A 391 6.47 -7.21 1.51
N LEU A 392 7.23 -7.76 0.54
CA LEU A 392 7.16 -7.32 -0.86
C LEU A 392 5.78 -7.56 -1.46
N LEU A 393 5.19 -8.75 -1.22
CA LEU A 393 3.84 -9.08 -1.69
C LEU A 393 2.80 -8.16 -1.08
N ALA A 394 2.88 -7.86 0.22
CA ALA A 394 2.02 -6.88 0.86
C ALA A 394 2.21 -5.49 0.22
N SER A 395 3.45 -5.08 -0.06
CA SER A 395 3.75 -3.80 -0.72
C SER A 395 3.13 -3.73 -2.13
N SER A 396 3.36 -4.77 -2.92
CA SER A 396 2.82 -4.90 -4.27
C SER A 396 1.28 -4.95 -4.26
N LEU A 397 0.66 -5.61 -3.26
CA LEU A 397 -0.78 -5.61 -3.09
C LEU A 397 -1.33 -4.22 -2.78
N THR A 398 -0.69 -3.47 -1.86
CA THR A 398 -1.17 -2.09 -1.57
C THR A 398 -1.10 -1.19 -2.80
N LYS A 399 -0.06 -1.33 -3.63
CA LYS A 399 0.02 -0.65 -4.93
C LYS A 399 -1.07 -1.11 -5.88
N HIS A 400 -1.30 -2.42 -5.95
CA HIS A 400 -2.35 -2.99 -6.76
C HIS A 400 -3.74 -2.44 -6.37
N LEU A 401 -3.99 -2.23 -5.09
CA LEU A 401 -5.26 -1.68 -4.59
C LEU A 401 -5.33 -0.14 -4.63
N ASN A 402 -4.21 0.53 -4.88
CA ASN A 402 -4.12 2.00 -4.91
C ASN A 402 -3.57 2.49 -6.25
N ASP A 403 -4.15 1.97 -7.33
CA ASP A 403 -3.90 2.44 -8.70
C ASP A 403 -2.40 2.51 -9.09
N GLY A 404 -1.59 1.56 -8.64
CA GLY A 404 -0.15 1.49 -8.93
C GLY A 404 0.76 2.27 -7.96
N ASN A 405 0.19 3.04 -7.02
CA ASN A 405 0.96 3.85 -6.08
C ASN A 405 1.05 3.22 -4.69
N ASN A 406 2.23 3.27 -4.08
CA ASN A 406 2.35 2.83 -2.69
C ASN A 406 1.78 3.93 -1.78
N PRO A 407 0.72 3.64 -0.99
CA PRO A 407 0.04 4.66 -0.19
C PRO A 407 0.88 5.26 0.94
N LEU A 408 2.08 4.74 1.20
CA LEU A 408 3.02 5.24 2.19
C LEU A 408 4.25 5.93 1.57
N TRP A 409 4.36 6.00 0.23
CA TRP A 409 5.44 6.72 -0.42
C TRP A 409 5.39 8.22 -0.12
N PRO A 410 6.54 8.89 0.12
CA PRO A 410 6.55 10.34 0.31
C PRO A 410 6.18 11.18 -0.92
N ILE A 411 6.24 10.61 -2.13
CA ILE A 411 5.75 11.27 -3.35
C ILE A 411 4.21 11.24 -3.46
N VAL A 412 3.52 10.50 -2.59
CA VAL A 412 2.06 10.41 -2.54
C VAL A 412 1.56 11.19 -1.30
N ASP A 413 0.40 11.82 -1.42
CA ASP A 413 -0.30 12.58 -0.38
C ASP A 413 -1.79 12.19 -0.33
N GLU A 414 -2.55 12.79 0.58
CA GLU A 414 -3.99 12.51 0.69
C GLU A 414 -4.77 12.74 -0.63
N ASN A 415 -4.30 13.62 -1.54
CA ASN A 415 -4.96 13.91 -2.82
C ASN A 415 -4.60 12.92 -3.94
N SER A 416 -3.44 12.27 -3.85
CA SER A 416 -2.92 11.30 -4.84
C SER A 416 -3.10 9.82 -4.43
N GLY A 417 -3.73 9.56 -3.28
CA GLY A 417 -4.03 8.20 -2.78
C GLY A 417 -3.20 7.76 -1.59
N GLY A 418 -2.71 8.71 -0.79
CA GLY A 418 -1.91 8.47 0.40
C GLY A 418 -2.75 8.06 1.60
N HIS A 419 -2.30 7.02 2.31
CA HIS A 419 -2.91 6.54 3.55
C HIS A 419 -1.92 6.51 4.72
N HIS A 420 -0.98 7.46 4.74
CA HIS A 420 0.12 7.52 5.71
C HIS A 420 -0.36 7.50 7.15
N ARG A 421 -1.46 8.19 7.51
CA ARG A 421 -1.95 8.23 8.90
C ARG A 421 -2.30 6.83 9.43
N LEU A 422 -3.04 6.06 8.65
CA LEU A 422 -3.45 4.70 9.00
C LEU A 422 -2.23 3.77 9.05
N LEU A 423 -1.39 3.80 8.02
CA LEU A 423 -0.25 2.90 7.88
C LEU A 423 0.88 3.23 8.87
N LEU A 424 1.13 4.49 9.18
CA LEU A 424 2.07 4.85 10.25
C LEU A 424 1.53 4.42 11.63
N THR A 425 0.20 4.44 11.84
CA THR A 425 -0.41 3.93 13.08
C THR A 425 -0.23 2.41 13.20
N ILE A 426 -0.48 1.65 12.13
CA ILE A 426 -0.20 0.20 12.10
C ILE A 426 1.30 -0.07 12.32
N GLY A 427 2.17 0.77 11.75
CA GLY A 427 3.61 0.72 11.97
C GLY A 427 3.98 0.95 13.43
N ALA A 428 3.37 1.92 14.10
CA ALA A 428 3.58 2.15 15.52
C ALA A 428 3.13 0.94 16.37
N LEU A 429 2.03 0.27 16.02
CA LEU A 429 1.61 -0.95 16.69
C LEU A 429 2.60 -2.11 16.47
N ALA A 430 3.12 -2.27 15.25
CA ALA A 430 4.17 -3.25 14.94
C ALA A 430 5.47 -2.96 15.71
N LEU A 431 5.83 -1.69 15.89
CA LEU A 431 6.96 -1.29 16.75
C LEU A 431 6.74 -1.67 18.21
N VAL A 432 5.55 -1.42 18.75
CA VAL A 432 5.21 -1.79 20.14
C VAL A 432 5.29 -3.32 20.32
N GLU A 433 4.82 -4.08 19.34
CA GLU A 433 4.97 -5.54 19.32
C GLU A 433 6.47 -5.93 19.32
N GLN A 434 7.27 -5.36 18.40
CA GLN A 434 8.69 -5.66 18.26
C GLN A 434 9.47 -5.31 19.54
N ALA A 435 9.09 -4.22 20.22
CA ALA A 435 9.71 -3.76 21.46
C ALA A 435 9.34 -4.62 22.67
N THR A 436 8.12 -5.17 22.71
CA THR A 436 7.58 -5.86 23.90
C THR A 436 7.68 -7.38 23.81
N ARG A 437 7.92 -7.96 22.63
CA ARG A 437 8.03 -9.40 22.43
C ARG A 437 9.23 -10.01 23.17
N ARG A 438 8.99 -11.14 23.82
CA ARG A 438 10.07 -11.92 24.44
C ARG A 438 10.85 -12.61 23.32
N THR A 439 12.12 -12.31 23.19
CA THR A 439 13.01 -13.02 22.25
C THR A 439 13.14 -14.47 22.68
N THR A 440 12.48 -15.39 21.99
CA THR A 440 12.74 -16.83 22.17
C THR A 440 14.21 -17.09 21.87
N PRO A 441 14.99 -17.69 22.77
CA PRO A 441 16.39 -17.99 22.49
C PRO A 441 16.50 -18.87 21.23
N PRO A 442 17.51 -18.66 20.37
CA PRO A 442 17.74 -19.55 19.24
C PRO A 442 17.96 -21.00 19.74
N PRO A 443 17.56 -22.03 18.97
CA PRO A 443 17.83 -23.41 19.35
C PRO A 443 19.35 -23.61 19.51
N PRO A 444 19.80 -24.43 20.48
CA PRO A 444 21.21 -24.70 20.66
C PRO A 444 21.80 -25.33 19.40
N PRO A 445 23.05 -25.00 19.03
CA PRO A 445 23.71 -25.62 17.89
C PRO A 445 23.79 -27.14 18.10
N THR A 446 23.43 -27.92 17.09
CA THR A 446 23.62 -29.38 17.09
C THR A 446 25.08 -29.72 17.39
N PRO A 447 25.36 -30.69 18.30
CA PRO A 447 26.71 -31.09 18.62
C PRO A 447 27.28 -31.98 17.51
N THR A 448 27.81 -31.35 16.46
CA THR A 448 28.72 -32.00 15.51
C THR A 448 30.05 -31.23 15.47
N SER A 449 30.96 -31.70 16.33
CA SER A 449 32.43 -31.71 16.23
C SER A 449 33.17 -30.62 15.40
N SER A 450 33.77 -29.69 16.17
CA SER A 450 35.10 -29.03 15.99
C SER A 450 35.39 -28.14 14.77
N PRO A 451 36.43 -27.28 14.84
CA PRO A 451 36.47 -25.96 15.46
C PRO A 451 36.51 -24.83 14.39
N GLN A 452 36.58 -23.57 14.85
CA GLN A 452 36.60 -22.31 14.07
C GLN A 452 37.58 -22.22 12.88
N THR A 453 38.40 -23.24 12.61
CA THR A 453 39.38 -23.31 11.52
C THR A 453 38.77 -23.50 10.12
N HIS A 454 37.62 -24.18 9.98
CA HIS A 454 36.97 -24.39 8.67
C HIS A 454 36.10 -23.21 8.19
N LEU A 455 35.68 -22.29 9.07
CA LEU A 455 34.87 -21.13 8.68
C LEU A 455 35.64 -20.14 7.78
N ARG A 456 36.97 -20.08 7.89
CA ARG A 456 37.79 -19.13 7.11
C ARG A 456 37.95 -19.49 5.63
N SER A 457 37.61 -20.71 5.20
CA SER A 457 37.73 -21.15 3.80
C SER A 457 36.45 -20.90 2.97
N GLU A 458 35.31 -20.50 3.56
CA GLU A 458 34.11 -20.26 2.77
C GLU A 458 34.29 -19.09 1.79
N PRO A 459 33.84 -19.23 0.52
CA PRO A 459 33.82 -18.15 -0.45
C PRO A 459 32.73 -17.13 -0.08
N TRP A 460 33.07 -15.83 -0.07
CA TRP A 460 32.10 -14.77 0.24
C TRP A 460 31.58 -14.05 -1.00
N LEU A 461 32.40 -13.94 -2.05
CA LEU A 461 32.07 -13.14 -3.24
C LEU A 461 30.84 -13.70 -3.96
N THR A 462 30.77 -15.01 -4.17
CA THR A 462 29.67 -15.64 -4.90
C THR A 462 28.30 -15.48 -4.19
N PRO A 463 28.15 -15.73 -2.88
CA PRO A 463 26.92 -15.39 -2.16
C PRO A 463 26.58 -13.89 -2.15
N THR A 464 27.60 -13.03 -2.15
CA THR A 464 27.43 -11.56 -2.20
C THR A 464 26.82 -11.12 -3.52
N LEU A 465 27.39 -11.59 -4.64
CA LEU A 465 26.87 -11.32 -5.99
C LEU A 465 25.45 -11.87 -6.16
N ALA A 466 25.20 -13.11 -5.71
CA ALA A 466 23.89 -13.73 -5.79
C ALA A 466 22.84 -12.98 -4.99
N LEU A 467 23.14 -12.54 -3.77
CA LEU A 467 22.20 -11.77 -2.96
C LEU A 467 21.87 -10.43 -3.61
N GLY A 468 22.87 -9.70 -4.11
CA GLY A 468 22.64 -8.42 -4.79
C GLY A 468 21.78 -8.57 -6.06
N ALA A 469 22.07 -9.58 -6.88
CA ALA A 469 21.28 -9.92 -8.05
C ALA A 469 19.84 -10.33 -7.69
N ALA A 470 19.65 -11.09 -6.61
CA ALA A 470 18.33 -11.47 -6.14
C ALA A 470 17.52 -10.26 -5.63
N LEU A 471 18.15 -9.36 -4.86
CA LEU A 471 17.50 -8.14 -4.37
C LEU A 471 17.05 -7.24 -5.52
N TYR A 472 17.89 -7.07 -6.55
CA TYR A 472 17.52 -6.29 -7.73
C TYR A 472 16.42 -6.99 -8.53
N GLY A 473 16.52 -8.30 -8.75
CA GLY A 473 15.49 -9.07 -9.46
C GLY A 473 14.13 -9.05 -8.77
N LEU A 474 14.10 -9.11 -7.43
CA LEU A 474 12.87 -8.94 -6.64
C LEU A 474 12.29 -7.52 -6.83
N HIS A 475 13.13 -6.48 -6.80
CA HIS A 475 12.68 -5.11 -7.01
C HIS A 475 12.14 -4.90 -8.44
N GLU A 476 12.90 -5.28 -9.46
CA GLU A 476 12.57 -5.09 -10.88
C GLU A 476 11.25 -5.77 -11.28
N ARG A 477 10.99 -6.98 -10.79
CA ARG A 477 9.90 -7.82 -11.32
C ARG A 477 8.71 -8.00 -10.39
N LEU A 478 8.87 -7.83 -9.08
CA LEU A 478 7.83 -8.16 -8.10
C LEU A 478 7.26 -6.95 -7.34
N SER A 479 7.85 -5.76 -7.47
CA SER A 479 7.38 -4.57 -6.76
C SER A 479 6.10 -3.95 -7.33
N ASP A 480 5.58 -4.47 -8.44
CA ASP A 480 4.26 -4.16 -8.97
C ASP A 480 3.77 -5.26 -9.92
N PRO A 481 2.48 -5.65 -9.84
CA PRO A 481 1.98 -6.79 -10.58
C PRO A 481 1.70 -6.53 -12.07
N ALA A 482 1.57 -5.27 -12.50
CA ALA A 482 1.36 -4.90 -13.91
C ALA A 482 2.66 -4.88 -14.73
N THR A 483 3.82 -4.73 -14.06
CA THR A 483 5.16 -4.65 -14.69
C THR A 483 5.42 -5.75 -15.71
N LEU A 484 5.25 -7.01 -15.34
CA LEU A 484 5.52 -8.12 -16.27
C LEU A 484 4.50 -8.22 -17.40
N VAL A 485 3.28 -7.70 -17.19
CA VAL A 485 2.28 -7.63 -18.25
C VAL A 485 2.70 -6.58 -19.27
N ALA A 486 3.07 -5.37 -18.82
CA ALA A 486 3.55 -4.30 -19.67
C ALA A 486 4.81 -4.69 -20.48
N TRP A 487 5.74 -5.40 -19.86
CA TRP A 487 6.92 -5.94 -20.56
C TRP A 487 6.55 -6.94 -21.67
N SER A 488 5.47 -7.70 -21.47
CA SER A 488 5.00 -8.70 -22.43
C SER A 488 4.06 -8.12 -23.50
N TRP A 489 3.54 -6.92 -23.30
CA TRP A 489 2.45 -6.37 -24.09
C TRP A 489 2.92 -5.96 -25.50
N ALA A 490 2.08 -6.22 -26.51
CA ALA A 490 2.39 -6.00 -27.93
C ALA A 490 1.18 -5.51 -28.74
N GLY A 491 0.25 -4.83 -28.08
CA GLY A 491 -0.96 -4.26 -28.69
C GLY A 491 -2.07 -5.28 -28.99
N PHE A 492 -3.20 -4.74 -29.46
CA PHE A 492 -4.42 -5.45 -29.79
C PHE A 492 -4.27 -6.25 -31.09
N ALA A 493 -4.47 -7.57 -31.00
CA ALA A 493 -4.31 -8.50 -32.12
C ALA A 493 -5.58 -9.33 -32.39
N GLY A 494 -6.77 -8.75 -32.14
CA GLY A 494 -8.04 -9.46 -32.26
C GLY A 494 -8.16 -10.60 -31.23
N ALA A 495 -8.46 -11.82 -31.69
CA ALA A 495 -8.72 -12.99 -30.83
C ALA A 495 -7.53 -13.44 -29.95
N SER A 496 -6.31 -12.97 -30.22
CA SER A 496 -5.07 -13.38 -29.52
C SER A 496 -4.34 -12.21 -28.84
N THR A 497 -5.06 -11.16 -28.43
CA THR A 497 -4.52 -9.90 -27.88
C THR A 497 -3.54 -10.05 -26.69
N GLY A 498 -3.54 -11.18 -25.99
CA GLY A 498 -2.55 -11.45 -24.95
C GLY A 498 -3.03 -11.06 -23.54
N PRO A 499 -2.14 -11.10 -22.52
CA PRO A 499 -2.51 -10.71 -21.17
C PRO A 499 -2.70 -9.19 -21.09
N HIS A 500 -3.89 -8.74 -20.72
CA HIS A 500 -4.17 -7.34 -20.41
C HIS A 500 -3.64 -6.90 -19.02
N PRO A 501 -3.05 -5.69 -18.91
CA PRO A 501 -2.46 -5.17 -17.66
C PRO A 501 -3.40 -5.23 -16.46
N HIS A 502 -4.65 -4.78 -16.59
CA HIS A 502 -5.55 -4.67 -15.43
C HIS A 502 -6.23 -5.99 -15.04
N THR A 503 -6.40 -6.94 -15.97
CA THR A 503 -7.11 -8.19 -15.68
C THR A 503 -6.18 -9.31 -15.24
N HIS A 504 -4.96 -9.37 -15.77
CA HIS A 504 -4.05 -10.49 -15.53
C HIS A 504 -2.97 -10.20 -14.49
N ALA A 505 -2.77 -8.93 -14.09
CA ALA A 505 -1.79 -8.56 -13.07
C ALA A 505 -1.89 -9.43 -11.79
N GLY A 506 -3.10 -9.82 -11.36
CA GLY A 506 -3.32 -10.69 -10.20
C GLY A 506 -2.60 -12.05 -10.25
N LEU A 507 -2.31 -12.59 -11.44
CA LEU A 507 -1.60 -13.87 -11.61
C LEU A 507 -0.15 -13.83 -11.09
N MET A 508 0.46 -12.65 -11.02
CA MET A 508 1.78 -12.46 -10.41
C MET A 508 1.79 -12.87 -8.92
N PHE A 509 0.71 -12.59 -8.18
CA PHE A 509 0.61 -12.98 -6.76
C PHE A 509 0.52 -14.50 -6.59
N VAL A 510 -0.22 -15.17 -7.48
CA VAL A 510 -0.30 -16.64 -7.51
C VAL A 510 1.07 -17.25 -7.76
N ALA A 511 1.82 -16.72 -8.74
CA ALA A 511 3.19 -17.16 -9.03
C ALA A 511 4.13 -16.94 -7.82
N CYS A 512 4.03 -15.80 -7.15
CA CYS A 512 4.85 -15.53 -5.97
C CYS A 512 4.47 -16.42 -4.78
N ALA A 513 3.18 -16.64 -4.54
CA ALA A 513 2.70 -17.56 -3.51
C ALA A 513 3.17 -18.99 -3.78
N LEU A 514 3.18 -19.44 -5.04
CA LEU A 514 3.77 -20.72 -5.42
C LEU A 514 5.27 -20.77 -5.10
N GLY A 515 6.04 -19.71 -5.42
CA GLY A 515 7.45 -19.61 -5.05
C GLY A 515 7.70 -19.70 -3.55
N CYS A 516 6.94 -18.94 -2.75
CA CYS A 516 6.97 -18.99 -1.28
C CYS A 516 6.58 -20.38 -0.74
N ALA A 517 5.56 -21.01 -1.32
CA ALA A 517 5.10 -22.34 -0.92
C ALA A 517 6.16 -23.40 -1.20
N LEU A 518 6.78 -23.37 -2.38
CA LEU A 518 7.91 -24.25 -2.70
C LEU A 518 9.04 -24.07 -1.68
N SER A 519 9.43 -22.83 -1.38
CA SER A 519 10.51 -22.62 -0.39
C SER A 519 10.15 -23.12 1.02
N ALA A 520 8.92 -22.86 1.48
CA ALA A 520 8.45 -23.25 2.80
C ALA A 520 8.26 -24.77 2.96
N LEU A 521 7.83 -25.48 1.90
CA LEU A 521 7.61 -26.93 1.89
C LEU A 521 8.93 -27.72 1.86
N PHE A 522 9.94 -27.22 1.15
CA PHE A 522 11.27 -27.85 1.07
C PHE A 522 12.21 -27.44 2.21
N SER A 523 11.86 -26.44 3.02
CA SER A 523 12.58 -26.08 4.24
C SER A 523 12.17 -27.00 5.40
N SER A 524 13.13 -27.44 6.24
CA SER A 524 12.82 -28.21 7.45
C SER A 524 12.24 -27.30 8.55
N GLU A 525 11.41 -27.83 9.44
CA GLU A 525 10.95 -27.12 10.64
C GLU A 525 11.53 -27.77 11.90
N TYR A 526 11.93 -26.94 12.86
CA TYR A 526 12.21 -27.41 14.22
C TYR A 526 10.89 -27.63 14.94
N SER A 527 10.70 -28.81 15.54
CA SER A 527 9.58 -29.11 16.42
C SER A 527 10.11 -29.49 17.81
N PHE A 528 9.55 -28.88 18.85
CA PHE A 528 9.89 -29.23 20.24
C PHE A 528 9.16 -30.53 20.61
N ILE A 529 9.88 -31.62 20.85
CA ILE A 529 9.30 -32.87 21.34
C ILE A 529 9.51 -32.95 22.85
N LYS A 530 8.41 -32.95 23.61
CA LYS A 530 8.43 -33.24 25.04
C LYS A 530 8.64 -34.76 25.22
N ARG A 531 9.74 -35.18 25.85
CA ARG A 531 9.95 -36.61 26.19
C ARG A 531 8.80 -37.09 27.09
N ARG A 532 8.12 -38.15 26.65
CA ARG A 532 7.08 -38.81 27.44
C ARG A 532 7.77 -39.76 28.42
N GLY A 533 7.90 -39.38 29.71
CA GLY A 533 8.33 -40.30 30.77
C GLY A 533 9.39 -39.80 31.78
N ALA A 534 9.38 -38.54 32.22
CA ALA A 534 10.17 -38.12 33.38
C ALA A 534 9.25 -37.54 34.47
N GLU A 535 9.11 -38.27 35.58
CA GLU A 535 8.26 -37.94 36.75
C GLU A 535 8.85 -36.85 37.67
N LYS A 536 9.81 -36.05 37.22
CA LYS A 536 10.35 -34.94 38.01
C LYS A 536 10.30 -33.63 37.22
N GLU A 537 9.56 -32.69 37.78
CA GLU A 537 9.16 -31.41 37.20
C GLU A 537 10.28 -30.34 37.17
N THR A 538 11.55 -30.74 37.29
CA THR A 538 12.69 -29.80 37.43
C THR A 538 13.75 -29.86 36.34
N ASP A 539 13.69 -30.80 35.38
CA ASP A 539 14.65 -30.84 34.26
C ASP A 539 13.96 -30.47 32.93
N MET A 540 14.36 -29.31 32.39
CA MET A 540 13.99 -28.81 31.05
C MET A 540 14.77 -29.55 29.93
N ASP A 541 14.82 -30.89 29.98
CA ASP A 541 15.49 -31.72 28.98
C ASP A 541 14.48 -32.14 27.89
N GLY A 542 14.12 -31.19 27.03
CA GLY A 542 13.36 -31.44 25.78
C GLY A 542 14.29 -31.63 24.58
N GLU A 543 13.95 -32.55 23.68
CA GLU A 543 14.74 -32.83 22.48
C GLU A 543 14.08 -32.16 21.26
N TYR A 544 14.85 -31.39 20.48
CA TYR A 544 14.35 -30.79 19.24
C TYR A 544 14.41 -31.82 18.12
N ALA A 545 13.27 -32.18 17.53
CA ALA A 545 13.24 -33.02 16.34
C ALA A 545 13.02 -32.18 15.08
N LEU A 546 13.81 -32.46 14.05
CA LEU A 546 13.62 -31.90 12.71
C LEU A 546 12.51 -32.68 12.00
N THR A 547 11.44 -32.01 11.57
CA THR A 547 10.46 -32.66 10.68
C THR A 547 11.11 -32.94 9.33
N HIS A 548 10.87 -34.12 8.72
CA HIS A 548 11.38 -34.46 7.40
C HIS A 548 10.94 -33.42 6.35
N ALA A 549 11.90 -32.76 5.71
CA ALA A 549 11.68 -31.93 4.53
C ALA A 549 11.62 -32.80 3.27
N LEU A 550 10.99 -32.30 2.20
CA LEU A 550 11.07 -32.91 0.87
C LEU A 550 12.54 -32.97 0.40
N PRO A 551 12.93 -33.94 -0.47
CA PRO A 551 14.27 -33.99 -1.06
C PRO A 551 14.63 -32.63 -1.69
N ASN A 552 15.82 -32.09 -1.44
CA ASN A 552 16.19 -30.70 -1.72
C ASN A 552 16.39 -30.38 -3.23
N LEU A 553 15.31 -30.46 -4.01
CA LEU A 553 15.25 -30.18 -5.45
C LEU A 553 15.56 -28.71 -5.75
N LEU A 554 15.19 -27.79 -4.85
CA LEU A 554 15.38 -26.35 -5.05
C LEU A 554 16.85 -25.90 -5.05
N SER A 555 17.72 -26.62 -4.34
CA SER A 555 19.17 -26.37 -4.40
C SER A 555 19.85 -27.02 -5.62
N HIS A 556 19.13 -27.82 -6.41
CA HIS A 556 19.68 -28.59 -7.51
C HIS A 556 19.91 -27.71 -8.76
N PRO A 557 21.04 -27.84 -9.49
CA PRO A 557 21.29 -27.05 -10.70
C PRO A 557 20.25 -27.23 -11.79
N LEU A 558 19.63 -28.41 -11.90
CA LEU A 558 18.53 -28.63 -12.85
C LEU A 558 17.32 -27.74 -12.56
N PHE A 559 17.05 -27.36 -11.30
CA PHE A 559 16.00 -26.38 -11.03
C PHE A 559 16.34 -25.04 -11.69
N PHE A 560 17.56 -24.53 -11.47
CA PHE A 560 18.05 -23.33 -12.13
C PHE A 560 17.99 -23.42 -13.67
N LEU A 561 18.50 -24.50 -14.25
CA LEU A 561 18.52 -24.70 -15.70
C LEU A 561 17.13 -24.88 -16.31
N ALA A 562 16.20 -25.55 -15.61
CA ALA A 562 14.85 -25.79 -16.10
C ALA A 562 13.92 -24.58 -15.90
N THR A 563 14.19 -23.72 -14.92
CA THR A 563 13.34 -22.54 -14.65
C THR A 563 13.98 -21.25 -15.13
N ALA A 564 15.17 -20.88 -14.64
CA ALA A 564 15.74 -19.54 -14.81
C ALA A 564 16.10 -19.23 -16.27
N VAL A 565 16.72 -20.18 -16.99
CA VAL A 565 17.18 -19.97 -18.37
C VAL A 565 15.99 -19.89 -19.35
N PRO A 566 15.05 -20.86 -19.42
CA PRO A 566 13.94 -20.80 -20.36
C PRO A 566 13.02 -19.62 -20.07
N SER A 567 12.77 -19.31 -18.80
CA SER A 567 11.91 -18.17 -18.42
C SER A 567 12.51 -16.82 -18.80
N SER A 568 13.84 -16.65 -18.68
CA SER A 568 14.54 -15.45 -19.15
C SER A 568 14.45 -15.30 -20.66
N TYR A 569 14.66 -16.39 -21.40
CA TYR A 569 14.57 -16.41 -22.85
C TYR A 569 13.15 -16.03 -23.33
N LEU A 570 12.13 -16.65 -22.73
CA LEU A 570 10.73 -16.33 -23.04
C LEU A 570 10.42 -14.86 -22.77
N LEU A 571 10.80 -14.33 -21.61
CA LEU A 571 10.51 -12.94 -21.23
C LEU A 571 11.11 -11.92 -22.21
N ILE A 572 12.33 -12.14 -22.70
CA ILE A 572 13.06 -11.17 -23.54
C ILE A 572 12.76 -11.33 -25.03
N TYR A 573 12.73 -12.56 -25.54
CA TYR A 573 12.69 -12.82 -26.98
C TYR A 573 11.31 -13.19 -27.54
N THR A 574 10.29 -13.26 -26.68
CA THR A 574 8.91 -13.48 -27.11
C THR A 574 8.01 -12.31 -26.72
N SER A 575 6.72 -12.38 -27.00
CA SER A 575 5.74 -11.34 -26.64
C SER A 575 4.39 -11.97 -26.34
N ARG A 576 3.47 -11.20 -25.74
CA ARG A 576 2.15 -11.65 -25.28
C ARG A 576 2.27 -12.79 -24.25
N TRP A 577 1.40 -13.79 -24.34
CA TRP A 577 1.32 -14.89 -23.36
C TRP A 577 2.65 -15.62 -23.12
N PRO A 578 3.43 -16.04 -24.13
CA PRO A 578 4.73 -16.67 -23.89
C PRO A 578 5.69 -15.84 -23.03
N ALA A 579 5.80 -14.53 -23.29
CA ALA A 579 6.66 -13.64 -22.51
C ALA A 579 6.14 -13.48 -21.09
N TYR A 580 4.83 -13.34 -20.92
CA TYR A 580 4.21 -13.25 -19.60
C TYR A 580 4.38 -14.53 -18.78
N ILE A 581 4.23 -15.72 -19.39
CA ILE A 581 4.53 -17.00 -18.76
C ILE A 581 6.00 -17.07 -18.33
N GLY A 582 6.93 -16.60 -19.18
CA GLY A 582 8.33 -16.42 -18.82
C GLY A 582 8.51 -15.53 -17.58
N GLY A 583 7.82 -14.39 -17.53
CA GLY A 583 7.79 -13.50 -16.36
C GLY A 583 7.26 -14.19 -15.09
N LEU A 584 6.14 -14.91 -15.17
CA LEU A 584 5.57 -15.63 -14.03
C LEU A 584 6.51 -16.72 -13.52
N LEU A 585 7.16 -17.48 -14.42
CA LEU A 585 8.16 -18.48 -14.04
C LEU A 585 9.39 -17.86 -13.36
N GLN A 586 9.80 -16.66 -13.79
CA GLN A 586 10.84 -15.88 -13.13
C GLN A 586 10.44 -15.48 -11.69
N VAL A 587 9.18 -15.12 -11.46
CA VAL A 587 8.64 -14.82 -10.13
C VAL A 587 8.68 -16.06 -9.22
N VAL A 588 8.23 -17.21 -9.74
CA VAL A 588 8.30 -18.50 -9.00
C VAL A 588 9.75 -18.83 -8.65
N PHE A 589 10.66 -18.72 -9.62
CA PHE A 589 12.08 -19.00 -9.43
C PHE A 589 12.72 -18.11 -8.37
N LEU A 590 12.53 -16.79 -8.42
CA LEU A 590 13.05 -15.88 -7.40
C LEU A 590 12.46 -16.15 -6.02
N GLY A 591 11.13 -16.32 -5.92
CA GLY A 591 10.46 -16.61 -4.65
C GLY A 591 10.95 -17.90 -4.01
N ALA A 592 11.14 -18.96 -4.81
CA ALA A 592 11.62 -20.25 -4.34
C ALA A 592 13.10 -20.23 -3.93
N SER A 593 13.95 -19.53 -4.69
CA SER A 593 15.41 -19.51 -4.50
C SER A 593 15.90 -18.48 -3.49
N PHE A 594 15.16 -17.41 -3.21
CA PHE A 594 15.63 -16.33 -2.34
C PHE A 594 16.01 -16.78 -0.92
N PRO A 595 15.27 -17.67 -0.23
CA PRO A 595 15.69 -18.16 1.09
C PRO A 595 17.00 -18.95 1.07
N LEU A 596 17.28 -19.68 -0.02
CA LEU A 596 18.57 -20.34 -0.23
C LEU A 596 19.69 -19.30 -0.43
N VAL A 597 19.48 -18.32 -1.31
CA VAL A 597 20.44 -17.25 -1.58
C VAL A 597 20.77 -16.47 -0.31
N LEU A 598 19.75 -16.09 0.47
CA LEU A 598 19.96 -15.33 1.71
C LEU A 598 20.65 -16.17 2.78
N ALA A 599 20.31 -17.46 2.92
CA ALA A 599 20.99 -18.34 3.85
C ALA A 599 22.47 -18.53 3.50
N ASN A 600 22.80 -18.65 2.22
CA ASN A 600 24.19 -18.71 1.73
C ASN A 600 24.95 -17.43 2.05
N ALA A 601 24.33 -16.27 1.81
CA ALA A 601 24.91 -14.97 2.16
C ALA A 601 25.10 -14.80 3.67
N ALA A 602 24.13 -15.22 4.49
CA ALA A 602 24.23 -15.17 5.94
C ALA A 602 25.37 -16.05 6.49
N ARG A 603 25.59 -17.25 5.92
CA ARG A 603 26.73 -18.11 6.27
C ARG A 603 28.05 -17.45 5.92
N ALA A 604 28.17 -16.90 4.70
CA ALA A 604 29.34 -16.16 4.27
C ALA A 604 29.61 -14.91 5.13
N ALA A 605 28.56 -14.19 5.55
CA ALA A 605 28.63 -13.03 6.42
C ALA A 605 29.24 -13.38 7.79
N ARG A 606 28.80 -14.48 8.40
CA ARG A 606 29.37 -14.98 9.67
C ARG A 606 30.82 -15.45 9.52
N ALA A 607 31.18 -16.01 8.37
CA ALA A 607 32.52 -16.52 8.08
C ALA A 607 33.55 -15.42 7.75
N ARG A 608 33.15 -14.42 6.93
CA ARG A 608 34.08 -13.46 6.29
C ARG A 608 33.78 -11.99 6.62
N GLY A 609 32.67 -11.71 7.30
CA GLY A 609 32.24 -10.40 7.78
C GLY A 609 30.96 -9.88 7.10
N ALA A 610 29.94 -9.57 7.90
CA ALA A 610 28.64 -9.06 7.46
C ALA A 610 28.72 -7.80 6.60
N ALA A 611 29.64 -6.88 6.90
CA ALA A 611 29.85 -5.65 6.12
C ALA A 611 30.23 -5.94 4.66
N ARG A 612 31.12 -6.92 4.44
CA ARG A 612 31.59 -7.28 3.10
C ARG A 612 30.48 -7.91 2.28
N VAL A 613 29.71 -8.82 2.89
CA VAL A 613 28.66 -9.56 2.19
C VAL A 613 27.43 -8.71 1.96
N PHE A 614 26.85 -8.12 3.00
CA PHE A 614 25.62 -7.33 2.85
C PHE A 614 25.88 -5.97 2.20
N GLY A 615 27.00 -5.31 2.53
CA GLY A 615 27.39 -4.07 1.85
C GLY A 615 27.71 -4.32 0.37
N GLY A 616 28.44 -5.40 0.06
CA GLY A 616 28.73 -5.78 -1.32
C GLY A 616 27.47 -6.16 -2.12
N ALA A 617 26.47 -6.79 -1.48
CA ALA A 617 25.20 -7.12 -2.14
C ALA A 617 24.44 -5.85 -2.56
N TRP A 618 24.42 -4.81 -1.71
CA TRP A 618 23.84 -3.52 -2.08
C TRP A 618 24.66 -2.77 -3.14
N VAL A 619 25.99 -2.91 -3.17
CA VAL A 619 26.80 -2.41 -4.30
C VAL A 619 26.34 -3.05 -5.60
N VAL A 620 26.16 -4.37 -5.63
CA VAL A 620 25.66 -5.09 -6.82
C VAL A 620 24.24 -4.61 -7.20
N TRP A 621 23.37 -4.40 -6.21
CA TRP A 621 22.02 -3.84 -6.46
C TRP A 621 22.10 -2.45 -7.11
N VAL A 622 22.97 -1.56 -6.61
CA VAL A 622 23.17 -0.21 -7.18
C VAL A 622 23.69 -0.31 -8.62
N LEU A 623 24.68 -1.17 -8.87
CA LEU A 623 25.22 -1.37 -10.23
C LEU A 623 24.16 -1.88 -11.20
N LEU A 624 23.33 -2.83 -10.78
CA LEU A 624 22.23 -3.35 -11.60
C LEU A 624 21.11 -2.32 -11.80
N LEU A 625 20.81 -1.49 -10.80
CA LEU A 625 19.84 -0.39 -10.92
C LEU A 625 20.26 0.60 -12.00
N PHE A 626 21.52 1.07 -11.97
CA PHE A 626 22.03 1.98 -12.98
C PHE A 626 22.17 1.29 -14.35
N ALA A 627 22.70 0.07 -14.41
CA ALA A 627 22.80 -0.68 -15.67
C ALA A 627 21.43 -0.87 -16.34
N GLY A 628 20.40 -1.22 -15.56
CA GLY A 628 19.02 -1.35 -16.05
C GLY A 628 18.44 -0.02 -16.55
N THR A 629 18.74 1.09 -15.86
CA THR A 629 18.31 2.44 -16.26
C THR A 629 19.01 2.91 -17.53
N PHE A 630 20.31 2.63 -17.66
CA PHE A 630 21.11 2.99 -18.83
C PHE A 630 20.66 2.25 -20.10
N THR A 631 19.91 1.16 -19.99
CA THR A 631 19.35 0.51 -21.20
C THR A 631 18.35 1.38 -21.97
N VAL A 632 17.75 2.38 -21.31
CA VAL A 632 16.81 3.35 -21.92
C VAL A 632 17.39 4.77 -21.92
N ALA A 633 18.01 5.20 -20.82
CA ALA A 633 18.57 6.56 -20.69
C ALA A 633 19.95 6.75 -21.34
N TYR A 634 20.36 5.84 -22.25
CA TYR A 634 21.72 5.83 -22.82
C TYR A 634 22.09 7.11 -23.58
N ALA A 635 21.10 7.80 -24.16
CA ALA A 635 21.30 9.04 -24.91
C ALA A 635 21.68 10.22 -24.00
N PHE A 636 21.33 10.15 -22.72
CA PHE A 636 21.44 11.25 -21.75
C PHE A 636 22.63 11.12 -20.80
N VAL A 637 23.19 9.90 -20.69
CA VAL A 637 24.24 9.60 -19.72
C VAL A 637 25.56 9.34 -20.46
N PRO A 638 26.61 10.15 -20.20
CA PRO A 638 27.92 9.93 -20.81
C PRO A 638 28.46 8.51 -20.56
N GLY A 639 28.84 7.81 -21.64
CA GLY A 639 29.37 6.44 -21.58
C GLY A 639 28.31 5.33 -21.49
N ALA A 640 27.02 5.67 -21.34
CA ALA A 640 25.94 4.68 -21.25
C ALA A 640 25.58 4.01 -22.59
N GLY A 641 26.10 4.50 -23.73
CA GLY A 641 25.86 3.91 -25.06
C GLY A 641 26.19 2.41 -25.17
N LEU A 642 27.09 1.87 -24.32
CA LEU A 642 27.37 0.43 -24.24
C LEU A 642 26.18 -0.40 -23.75
N PHE A 643 25.23 0.21 -23.04
CA PHE A 643 24.04 -0.43 -22.48
C PHE A 643 22.82 -0.30 -23.39
N ARG A 644 22.91 0.44 -24.50
CA ARG A 644 21.82 0.69 -25.45
C ARG A 644 21.11 -0.60 -25.83
N GLU A 645 19.84 -0.72 -25.44
CA GLU A 645 18.96 -1.86 -25.76
C GLU A 645 19.40 -3.21 -25.16
N ARG A 646 20.30 -3.21 -24.15
CA ARG A 646 20.92 -4.42 -23.59
C ARG A 646 20.27 -4.95 -22.30
N THR A 647 18.95 -4.93 -22.21
CA THR A 647 18.24 -5.56 -21.07
C THR A 647 18.50 -7.07 -21.00
N ASP A 648 18.77 -7.71 -22.15
CA ASP A 648 19.21 -9.09 -22.24
C ASP A 648 20.53 -9.35 -21.48
N LEU A 649 21.52 -8.48 -21.62
CA LEU A 649 22.80 -8.58 -20.90
C LEU A 649 22.64 -8.33 -19.40
N VAL A 650 21.78 -7.37 -19.01
CA VAL A 650 21.49 -7.10 -17.59
C VAL A 650 20.83 -8.32 -16.94
N LEU A 651 19.81 -8.90 -17.59
CA LEU A 651 19.15 -10.12 -17.09
C LEU A 651 20.11 -11.33 -17.10
N GLY A 652 20.91 -11.48 -18.16
CA GLY A 652 21.93 -12.53 -18.25
C GLY A 652 22.97 -12.43 -17.12
N ALA A 653 23.44 -11.23 -16.80
CA ALA A 653 24.33 -10.97 -15.68
C ALA A 653 23.67 -11.32 -14.33
N GLN A 654 22.39 -10.98 -14.12
CA GLN A 654 21.65 -11.40 -12.93
C GLN A 654 21.62 -12.92 -12.79
N MET A 655 21.27 -13.65 -13.86
CA MET A 655 21.20 -15.12 -13.83
C MET A 655 22.57 -15.75 -13.58
N LEU A 656 23.63 -15.20 -14.19
CA LEU A 656 25.01 -15.65 -13.97
C LEU A 656 25.45 -15.44 -12.51
N MET A 657 25.09 -14.31 -11.90
CA MET A 657 25.40 -14.02 -10.50
C MET A 657 24.62 -14.93 -9.53
N LEU A 658 23.42 -15.39 -9.91
CA LEU A 658 22.61 -16.31 -9.10
C LEU A 658 23.07 -17.78 -9.20
N ALA A 659 23.59 -18.20 -10.35
CA ALA A 659 23.97 -19.57 -10.63
C ALA A 659 24.85 -20.23 -9.55
N PRO A 660 25.87 -19.57 -8.95
CA PRO A 660 26.71 -20.16 -7.90
C PRO A 660 25.98 -20.53 -6.60
N SER A 661 24.73 -20.11 -6.41
CA SER A 661 23.94 -20.46 -5.22
C SER A 661 23.42 -21.90 -5.23
N PHE A 662 23.49 -22.58 -6.39
CA PHE A 662 23.01 -23.94 -6.59
C PHE A 662 24.16 -24.97 -6.56
N SER A 663 23.85 -26.23 -6.26
CA SER A 663 24.84 -27.28 -5.97
C SER A 663 25.36 -27.98 -7.24
N TRP A 664 26.29 -27.33 -7.97
CA TRP A 664 26.84 -27.83 -9.26
C TRP A 664 27.71 -29.11 -9.17
N SER A 665 28.06 -29.55 -7.96
CA SER A 665 28.87 -30.75 -7.71
C SER A 665 28.25 -32.04 -8.26
N PHE A 666 26.93 -32.07 -8.46
CA PHE A 666 26.21 -33.24 -8.99
C PHE A 666 26.42 -33.47 -10.50
N LEU A 667 26.50 -32.40 -11.30
CA LEU A 667 26.68 -32.48 -12.76
C LEU A 667 28.16 -32.55 -13.18
N LEU A 668 29.05 -31.98 -12.37
CA LEU A 668 30.50 -31.93 -12.61
C LEU A 668 31.26 -33.12 -11.97
N GLY A 669 30.60 -34.26 -11.80
CA GLY A 669 31.13 -35.46 -11.14
C GLY A 669 32.45 -35.94 -11.74
N GLY A 670 33.57 -35.52 -11.14
CA GLY A 670 34.90 -35.95 -11.55
C GLY A 670 36.11 -35.31 -10.84
N ILE A 671 36.02 -34.11 -10.24
CA ILE A 671 37.24 -33.35 -9.86
C ILE A 671 37.41 -33.01 -8.36
N SER A 672 36.54 -33.41 -7.43
CA SER A 672 36.90 -33.29 -6.00
C SER A 672 36.22 -34.26 -5.06
N LYS A 673 37.05 -35.05 -4.34
CA LYS A 673 36.71 -35.93 -3.21
C LYS A 673 36.56 -35.17 -1.87
N THR A 674 36.32 -33.86 -1.90
CA THR A 674 36.03 -33.08 -0.68
C THR A 674 34.52 -32.83 -0.60
N THR A 675 33.93 -33.54 0.35
CA THR A 675 32.56 -33.47 0.86
C THR A 675 31.92 -32.08 0.71
N SER A 676 30.91 -31.96 -0.13
CA SER A 676 29.89 -30.90 0.02
C SER A 676 28.52 -31.56 0.03
N THR A 677 28.08 -31.88 1.25
CA THR A 677 26.68 -32.12 1.59
C THR A 677 25.83 -31.01 0.98
N LEU A 678 24.76 -31.36 0.26
CA LEU A 678 23.69 -30.44 -0.18
C LEU A 678 23.48 -29.39 0.90
N THR A 679 23.65 -28.10 0.57
CA THR A 679 23.36 -27.05 1.55
C THR A 679 21.88 -27.15 1.90
N PRO A 680 21.52 -27.58 3.11
CA PRO A 680 20.11 -27.75 3.45
C PRO A 680 19.47 -26.36 3.42
N LEU A 681 18.23 -26.29 2.92
CA LEU A 681 17.41 -25.10 3.09
C LEU A 681 17.37 -24.74 4.59
N PRO A 682 17.37 -23.44 4.92
CA PRO A 682 17.43 -23.00 6.31
C PRO A 682 16.21 -23.55 7.07
N ALA A 683 16.46 -24.14 8.23
CA ALA A 683 15.40 -24.61 9.08
C ALA A 683 14.55 -23.43 9.62
N LEU A 684 13.24 -23.60 9.59
CA LEU A 684 12.27 -22.60 9.99
C LEU A 684 11.81 -22.81 11.44
N PRO A 685 11.49 -21.71 12.16
CA PRO A 685 10.79 -21.81 13.45
C PRO A 685 9.44 -22.51 13.30
N SER A 686 9.00 -23.24 14.33
CA SER A 686 7.74 -23.98 14.33
C SER A 686 6.55 -23.11 13.89
N GLY A 687 5.74 -23.60 12.96
CA GLY A 687 4.53 -22.92 12.48
C GLY A 687 4.76 -21.81 11.46
N THR A 688 6.02 -21.46 11.16
CA THR A 688 6.37 -20.47 10.12
C THR A 688 5.89 -20.93 8.74
N ARG A 689 5.99 -22.23 8.43
CA ARG A 689 5.53 -22.79 7.16
C ARG A 689 4.03 -22.53 7.00
N LEU A 690 3.23 -22.91 7.99
CA LEU A 690 1.77 -22.75 7.94
C LEU A 690 1.37 -21.27 7.82
N ARG A 691 1.99 -20.38 8.61
CA ARG A 691 1.73 -18.93 8.56
C ARG A 691 2.10 -18.32 7.21
N THR A 692 3.23 -18.74 6.63
CA THR A 692 3.68 -18.30 5.30
C THR A 692 2.70 -18.73 4.22
N LEU A 693 2.28 -20.01 4.22
CA LEU A 693 1.31 -20.54 3.26
C LEU A 693 -0.04 -19.84 3.39
N PHE A 694 -0.53 -19.67 4.62
CA PHE A 694 -1.79 -18.98 4.90
C PHE A 694 -1.75 -17.53 4.41
N LEU A 695 -0.73 -16.76 4.79
CA LEU A 695 -0.64 -15.35 4.41
C LEU A 695 -0.44 -15.18 2.90
N ALA A 696 0.40 -16.01 2.27
CA ALA A 696 0.56 -15.98 0.81
C ALA A 696 -0.75 -16.28 0.08
N ALA A 697 -1.54 -17.25 0.57
CA ALA A 697 -2.86 -17.56 0.03
C ALA A 697 -3.85 -16.41 0.22
N VAL A 698 -3.91 -15.79 1.41
CA VAL A 698 -4.78 -14.63 1.68
C VAL A 698 -4.43 -13.44 0.79
N LEU A 699 -3.14 -13.10 0.67
CA LEU A 699 -2.69 -12.00 -0.19
C LEU A 699 -3.01 -12.25 -1.67
N SER A 700 -2.85 -13.50 -2.13
CA SER A 700 -3.19 -13.89 -3.51
C SER A 700 -4.69 -13.86 -3.76
N LEU A 701 -5.48 -14.34 -2.81
CA LEU A 701 -6.94 -14.28 -2.90
C LEU A 701 -7.43 -12.83 -2.92
N ALA A 702 -6.89 -11.97 -2.06
CA ALA A 702 -7.21 -10.53 -2.06
C ALA A 702 -6.85 -9.90 -3.42
N ALA A 703 -5.67 -10.21 -3.98
CA ALA A 703 -5.25 -9.70 -5.28
C ALA A 703 -6.12 -10.17 -6.46
N LEU A 704 -6.76 -11.33 -6.37
CA LEU A 704 -7.65 -11.84 -7.41
C LEU A 704 -9.09 -11.34 -7.22
N VAL A 705 -9.60 -11.32 -5.99
CA VAL A 705 -11.01 -11.03 -5.68
C VAL A 705 -11.29 -9.53 -5.75
N VAL A 706 -10.42 -8.68 -5.21
CA VAL A 706 -10.69 -7.24 -5.15
C VAL A 706 -10.84 -6.64 -6.55
N PRO A 707 -9.96 -6.93 -7.53
CA PRO A 707 -10.13 -6.44 -8.89
C PRO A 707 -11.36 -7.03 -9.60
N LEU A 708 -11.76 -8.27 -9.30
CA LEU A 708 -12.98 -8.86 -9.86
C LEU A 708 -14.23 -8.16 -9.36
N TYR A 709 -14.26 -7.79 -8.06
CA TYR A 709 -15.33 -6.98 -7.50
C TYR A 709 -15.34 -5.59 -8.13
N GLU A 710 -14.19 -4.92 -8.21
CA GLU A 710 -14.05 -3.61 -8.84
C GLU A 710 -14.38 -3.62 -10.34
N TYR A 711 -14.09 -4.70 -11.07
CA TYR A 711 -14.40 -4.84 -12.49
C TYR A 711 -15.90 -4.73 -12.77
N THR A 712 -16.76 -5.15 -11.83
CA THR A 712 -18.22 -4.96 -11.96
C THR A 712 -18.66 -3.50 -11.86
N THR A 713 -17.77 -2.61 -11.38
CA THR A 713 -18.04 -1.18 -11.17
C THR A 713 -17.36 -0.29 -12.21
N ILE A 714 -16.50 -0.85 -13.08
CA ILE A 714 -15.86 -0.07 -14.15
C ILE A 714 -16.94 0.41 -15.12
N PRO A 715 -17.03 1.73 -15.38
CA PRO A 715 -17.97 2.25 -16.35
C PRO A 715 -17.72 1.60 -17.71
N THR A 716 -18.77 1.12 -18.35
CA THR A 716 -18.68 0.70 -19.75
C THR A 716 -18.19 1.90 -20.57
N PRO A 717 -17.15 1.72 -21.41
CA PRO A 717 -16.65 2.80 -22.25
C PRO A 717 -17.79 3.39 -23.09
N HIS A 718 -18.16 4.63 -22.79
CA HIS A 718 -19.25 5.34 -23.46
C HIS A 718 -18.75 6.70 -23.93
N PRO A 719 -18.74 6.95 -25.25
CA PRO A 719 -18.39 8.26 -25.78
C PRO A 719 -19.48 9.28 -25.44
N THR A 720 -19.07 10.46 -24.97
CA THR A 720 -19.98 11.47 -24.42
C THR A 720 -20.87 12.09 -25.50
N HIS A 721 -20.31 12.25 -26.70
CA HIS A 721 -20.94 12.99 -27.80
C HIS A 721 -21.49 12.08 -28.92
N ALA A 722 -22.03 10.92 -28.55
CA ALA A 722 -22.49 9.92 -29.52
C ALA A 722 -23.59 10.40 -30.47
N ARG A 723 -24.47 11.32 -30.01
CA ARG A 723 -25.58 11.86 -30.79
C ARG A 723 -25.10 12.74 -31.94
N ALA A 724 -24.22 13.70 -31.67
CA ALA A 724 -23.57 14.52 -32.69
C ALA A 724 -22.53 13.76 -33.53
N ARG A 725 -22.17 12.52 -33.17
CA ARG A 725 -21.08 11.73 -33.81
C ARG A 725 -19.76 12.51 -33.87
N ILE A 726 -19.49 13.25 -32.80
CA ILE A 726 -18.21 13.94 -32.60
C ILE A 726 -17.40 13.24 -31.52
N PHE A 727 -16.09 13.45 -31.52
CA PHE A 727 -15.23 13.02 -30.43
C PHE A 727 -14.07 13.99 -30.24
N ASN A 728 -13.65 14.14 -29.00
CA ASN A 728 -12.49 14.90 -28.58
C ASN A 728 -11.26 13.98 -28.54
N ALA A 729 -10.20 14.37 -29.24
CA ALA A 729 -8.92 13.69 -29.20
C ALA A 729 -7.86 14.60 -28.57
N GLY A 730 -7.18 14.11 -27.54
CA GLY A 730 -6.15 14.87 -26.83
C GLY A 730 -4.76 14.25 -26.93
N ILE A 731 -3.72 15.09 -26.96
CA ILE A 731 -2.33 14.68 -26.81
C ILE A 731 -1.72 15.39 -25.60
N TRP A 732 -0.97 14.65 -24.79
CA TRP A 732 -0.30 15.20 -23.62
C TRP A 732 0.97 14.41 -23.25
N THR A 733 2.12 15.08 -23.22
CA THR A 733 3.32 14.57 -22.55
C THR A 733 3.20 14.81 -21.05
N VAL A 734 3.38 13.77 -20.24
CA VAL A 734 2.96 13.79 -18.83
C VAL A 734 4.10 13.65 -17.84
N HIS A 735 5.33 13.75 -18.31
CA HIS A 735 6.54 13.77 -17.48
C HIS A 735 6.55 12.67 -16.42
N PHE A 736 6.26 11.43 -16.86
CA PHE A 736 6.20 10.23 -16.03
C PHE A 736 5.16 10.29 -14.88
N GLY A 737 4.19 11.19 -14.91
CA GLY A 737 3.20 11.34 -13.85
C GLY A 737 3.79 11.89 -12.55
N LEU A 738 4.79 12.77 -12.64
CA LEU A 738 5.34 13.55 -11.53
C LEU A 738 5.09 15.04 -11.77
N ASP A 739 4.50 15.71 -10.79
CA ASP A 739 4.20 17.14 -10.86
C ASP A 739 5.41 18.04 -10.52
N ASP A 740 5.27 19.36 -10.67
CA ASP A 740 6.34 20.33 -10.37
C ASP A 740 6.85 20.21 -8.94
N ALA A 741 5.98 19.80 -8.01
CA ALA A 741 6.33 19.56 -6.61
C ALA A 741 6.87 18.16 -6.36
N GLY A 742 7.15 17.35 -7.39
CA GLY A 742 7.66 15.97 -7.26
C GLY A 742 6.68 15.03 -6.56
N ARG A 743 5.38 15.23 -6.76
CA ARG A 743 4.28 14.37 -6.31
C ARG A 743 3.73 13.57 -7.48
N ASP A 744 3.06 12.46 -7.17
CA ASP A 744 2.27 11.75 -8.17
C ASP A 744 1.10 12.61 -8.69
N SER A 745 0.89 12.63 -10.00
CA SER A 745 -0.12 13.47 -10.66
C SER A 745 -1.25 12.68 -11.35
N GLN A 746 -1.29 11.35 -11.24
CA GLN A 746 -2.18 10.51 -12.06
C GLN A 746 -3.68 10.80 -11.82
N ARG A 747 -4.05 11.15 -10.58
CA ARG A 747 -5.44 11.52 -10.23
C ARG A 747 -5.84 12.87 -10.81
N ARG A 748 -4.91 13.84 -10.80
CA ARG A 748 -5.13 15.17 -11.37
C ARG A 748 -5.23 15.11 -12.89
N MET A 749 -4.42 14.26 -13.52
CA MET A 749 -4.50 13.98 -14.96
C MET A 749 -5.86 13.39 -15.33
N ARG A 750 -6.32 12.37 -14.60
CA ARG A 750 -7.67 11.78 -14.75
C ARG A 750 -8.75 12.87 -14.68
N ASP A 751 -8.67 13.77 -13.69
CA ASP A 751 -9.68 14.82 -13.53
C ASP A 751 -9.74 15.76 -14.73
N LEU A 752 -8.58 16.20 -15.25
CA LEU A 752 -8.55 17.06 -16.44
C LEU A 752 -9.06 16.34 -17.69
N ILE A 753 -8.64 15.09 -17.89
CA ILE A 753 -9.07 14.26 -19.02
C ILE A 753 -10.59 14.01 -18.99
N GLY A 754 -11.14 13.77 -17.79
CA GLY A 754 -12.56 13.59 -17.56
C GLY A 754 -13.35 14.89 -17.80
N ASP A 755 -12.90 15.99 -17.21
CA ASP A 755 -13.56 17.29 -17.34
C ASP A 755 -13.56 17.79 -18.79
N MET A 756 -12.48 17.55 -19.54
CA MET A 756 -12.39 17.86 -20.98
C MET A 756 -13.12 16.85 -21.88
N GLN A 757 -13.76 15.83 -21.31
CA GLN A 757 -14.55 14.83 -22.03
C GLN A 757 -13.78 14.20 -23.20
N LEU A 758 -12.52 13.80 -22.98
CA LEU A 758 -11.71 13.24 -24.05
C LEU A 758 -12.14 11.81 -24.37
N GLU A 759 -12.45 11.49 -25.63
CA GLU A 759 -12.75 10.12 -26.02
C GLU A 759 -11.52 9.34 -26.49
N VAL A 760 -10.52 10.02 -27.06
CA VAL A 760 -9.25 9.43 -27.50
C VAL A 760 -8.10 10.24 -26.92
N VAL A 761 -7.17 9.60 -26.22
CA VAL A 761 -6.05 10.30 -25.58
C VAL A 761 -4.74 9.60 -25.92
N GLY A 762 -3.79 10.36 -26.45
CA GLY A 762 -2.38 9.98 -26.51
C GLY A 762 -1.66 10.55 -25.30
N LEU A 763 -1.04 9.70 -24.49
CA LEU A 763 -0.16 10.11 -23.40
C LEU A 763 1.27 9.68 -23.71
N LEU A 764 2.24 10.56 -23.47
CA LEU A 764 3.66 10.31 -23.76
C LEU A 764 4.51 10.41 -22.49
N GLU A 765 5.71 9.81 -22.51
CA GLU A 765 6.56 9.63 -21.33
C GLU A 765 5.86 8.82 -20.23
N THR A 766 5.34 7.65 -20.63
CA THR A 766 4.47 6.81 -19.80
C THR A 766 5.07 5.45 -19.42
N ASP A 767 6.30 5.11 -19.82
CA ASP A 767 6.95 3.88 -19.32
C ASP A 767 7.33 4.06 -17.85
N LEU A 768 6.57 3.41 -16.96
CA LEU A 768 6.79 3.45 -15.52
C LEU A 768 7.15 2.08 -14.92
N HIS A 769 7.44 1.08 -15.76
CA HIS A 769 7.66 -0.32 -15.34
C HIS A 769 9.15 -0.67 -15.21
N ARG A 770 9.89 0.24 -14.55
CA ARG A 770 11.27 0.04 -14.08
C ARG A 770 11.42 0.52 -12.64
N PRO A 771 12.38 -0.02 -11.86
CA PRO A 771 12.62 0.40 -10.47
C PRO A 771 12.76 1.91 -10.27
N VAL A 772 13.47 2.60 -11.16
CA VAL A 772 13.66 4.06 -11.11
C VAL A 772 12.37 4.86 -11.26
N TYR A 773 11.34 4.28 -11.91
CA TYR A 773 10.04 4.92 -12.11
C TYR A 773 9.02 4.52 -11.05
N GLY A 774 9.45 3.70 -10.08
CA GLY A 774 8.62 3.13 -9.03
C GLY A 774 7.91 1.83 -9.40
N ASN A 775 8.07 1.32 -10.63
CA ASN A 775 7.28 0.21 -11.17
C ASN A 775 5.77 0.48 -11.01
N ARG A 776 5.17 1.43 -11.72
CA ARG A 776 3.74 1.80 -11.53
C ARG A 776 2.98 1.79 -12.85
N ASP A 777 1.66 1.83 -12.79
CA ASP A 777 0.77 1.85 -13.96
C ASP A 777 -0.11 3.11 -13.91
N LEU A 778 0.30 4.14 -14.66
CA LEU A 778 -0.38 5.43 -14.75
C LEU A 778 -1.82 5.31 -15.27
N THR A 779 -2.07 4.30 -16.11
CA THR A 779 -3.31 4.18 -16.89
C THR A 779 -4.46 3.62 -16.07
N ARG A 780 -4.13 2.91 -14.98
CA ARG A 780 -5.08 2.14 -14.19
C ARG A 780 -6.23 2.97 -13.64
N ILE A 781 -5.95 4.17 -13.14
CA ILE A 781 -6.99 5.02 -12.55
C ILE A 781 -7.97 5.54 -13.61
N MET A 782 -7.47 5.90 -14.80
CA MET A 782 -8.28 6.37 -15.91
C MET A 782 -9.12 5.23 -16.49
N ALA A 783 -8.53 4.03 -16.61
CA ALA A 783 -9.27 2.83 -17.00
C ALA A 783 -10.40 2.52 -16.01
N ARG A 784 -10.11 2.54 -14.70
CA ARG A 784 -11.05 2.17 -13.64
C ARG A 784 -12.20 3.18 -13.48
N GLU A 785 -11.88 4.48 -13.42
CA GLU A 785 -12.88 5.51 -13.07
C GLU A 785 -13.54 6.15 -14.28
N LEU A 786 -12.86 6.20 -15.43
CA LEU A 786 -13.43 6.77 -16.63
C LEU A 786 -13.90 5.68 -17.62
N GLY A 787 -13.39 4.44 -17.54
CA GLY A 787 -13.78 3.36 -18.44
C GLY A 787 -13.11 3.47 -19.82
N TYR A 788 -11.78 3.50 -19.87
CA TYR A 788 -11.02 3.50 -21.14
C TYR A 788 -10.54 2.10 -21.51
N TYR A 789 -10.56 1.79 -22.81
CA TYR A 789 -9.64 0.81 -23.38
C TYR A 789 -8.22 1.38 -23.34
N VAL A 790 -7.25 0.56 -22.94
CA VAL A 790 -5.85 0.97 -22.76
C VAL A 790 -4.95 0.15 -23.67
N ASP A 791 -4.12 0.84 -24.45
CA ASP A 791 -2.99 0.26 -25.16
C ASP A 791 -1.68 0.95 -24.71
N ILE A 792 -0.89 0.26 -23.88
CA ILE A 792 0.41 0.74 -23.38
C ILE A 792 1.48 0.28 -24.36
N GLY A 793 2.10 1.15 -25.16
CA GLY A 793 2.91 0.68 -26.26
C GLY A 793 4.04 1.61 -26.71
N PRO A 794 5.17 1.05 -27.15
CA PRO A 794 5.65 -0.33 -27.03
C PRO A 794 5.89 -0.76 -25.57
N GLY A 795 5.96 -2.07 -25.32
CA GLY A 795 6.28 -2.61 -23.99
C GLY A 795 7.66 -2.17 -23.48
N SER A 796 7.84 -2.11 -22.15
CA SER A 796 9.04 -1.54 -21.52
C SER A 796 10.35 -2.24 -21.89
N ASN A 797 10.29 -3.50 -22.34
CA ASN A 797 11.44 -4.24 -22.86
C ASN A 797 11.91 -3.75 -24.25
N LYS A 798 11.28 -2.71 -24.81
CA LYS A 798 11.64 -2.06 -26.07
C LYS A 798 12.38 -0.73 -25.91
N HIS A 799 12.74 -0.37 -24.68
CA HIS A 799 13.71 0.70 -24.38
C HIS A 799 13.30 2.10 -24.87
N THR A 800 12.01 2.39 -24.91
CA THR A 800 11.46 3.72 -25.20
C THR A 800 11.02 4.42 -23.90
N TRP A 801 10.77 5.73 -23.95
CA TRP A 801 10.11 6.45 -22.84
C TRP A 801 8.60 6.15 -22.70
N GLY A 802 8.05 5.38 -23.63
CA GLY A 802 6.68 4.87 -23.59
C GLY A 802 5.65 5.83 -24.17
N ALA A 803 4.60 5.25 -24.74
CA ALA A 803 3.38 5.95 -25.12
C ALA A 803 2.16 5.12 -24.68
N VAL A 804 1.04 5.79 -24.50
CA VAL A 804 -0.25 5.17 -24.18
C VAL A 804 -1.31 5.74 -25.10
N LEU A 805 -2.16 4.86 -25.61
CA LEU A 805 -3.44 5.22 -26.21
C LEU A 805 -4.58 4.82 -25.27
N LEU A 806 -5.37 5.80 -24.86
CA LEU A 806 -6.65 5.60 -24.17
C LEU A 806 -7.78 5.86 -25.16
N SER A 807 -8.79 4.98 -25.17
CA SER A 807 -9.94 5.12 -26.08
C SER A 807 -11.26 4.74 -25.41
N LYS A 808 -12.30 5.56 -25.56
CA LYS A 808 -13.70 5.19 -25.27
C LYS A 808 -14.29 4.29 -26.35
N PHE A 809 -13.67 4.27 -27.52
CA PHE A 809 -14.03 3.43 -28.64
C PHE A 809 -13.28 2.09 -28.59
N PRO A 810 -13.89 0.97 -28.97
CA PRO A 810 -13.19 -0.31 -29.06
C PRO A 810 -11.95 -0.24 -29.96
N ILE A 811 -10.82 -0.70 -29.43
CA ILE A 811 -9.58 -0.86 -30.21
C ILE A 811 -9.66 -2.19 -30.96
N LEU A 812 -9.86 -2.13 -32.28
CA LEU A 812 -10.03 -3.33 -33.11
C LEU A 812 -8.71 -4.07 -33.32
N ARG A 813 -7.64 -3.30 -33.53
CA ARG A 813 -6.27 -3.78 -33.63
C ARG A 813 -5.30 -2.63 -33.35
N SER A 814 -4.12 -2.96 -32.88
CA SER A 814 -3.01 -2.01 -32.82
C SER A 814 -1.67 -2.66 -33.13
N LYS A 815 -0.75 -1.86 -33.63
CA LYS A 815 0.62 -2.23 -33.96
C LYS A 815 1.55 -1.21 -33.32
N HIS A 816 2.55 -1.71 -32.60
CA HIS A 816 3.59 -0.87 -32.03
C HIS A 816 4.79 -0.84 -32.96
N HIS A 817 5.37 0.34 -33.12
CA HIS A 817 6.53 0.59 -33.97
C HIS A 817 7.65 1.19 -33.11
N LEU A 818 8.87 0.75 -33.37
CA LEU A 818 10.08 1.45 -32.95
C LEU A 818 10.56 2.24 -34.15
N LEU A 819 10.55 3.57 -34.01
CA LEU A 819 10.93 4.45 -35.11
C LEU A 819 12.46 4.44 -35.29
N PRO A 820 12.98 4.72 -36.51
CA PRO A 820 14.41 4.72 -36.76
C PRO A 820 15.16 5.70 -35.86
N SER A 821 16.27 5.27 -35.27
CA SER A 821 17.12 6.11 -34.43
C SER A 821 18.57 5.64 -34.56
N PRO A 822 19.34 6.11 -35.56
CA PRO A 822 20.75 5.78 -35.63
C PRO A 822 21.53 6.33 -34.42
N ASP A 823 21.31 7.59 -34.06
CA ASP A 823 22.24 8.31 -33.17
C ASP A 823 21.67 8.61 -31.78
N GLY A 824 20.35 8.78 -31.66
CA GLY A 824 19.67 9.26 -30.47
C GLY A 824 18.81 8.25 -29.72
N GLU A 825 17.71 8.74 -29.15
CA GLU A 825 16.77 7.94 -28.38
C GLU A 825 15.79 7.16 -29.26
N LEU A 826 15.42 5.97 -28.78
CA LEU A 826 14.38 5.16 -29.41
C LEU A 826 13.00 5.79 -29.20
N ALA A 827 12.38 6.15 -30.32
CA ALA A 827 11.07 6.77 -30.37
C ALA A 827 9.93 5.74 -30.53
N PRO A 828 8.91 5.75 -29.65
CA PRO A 828 7.74 4.87 -29.75
C PRO A 828 6.67 5.42 -30.71
N ALA A 829 5.95 4.52 -31.38
CA ALA A 829 4.68 4.84 -32.01
C ALA A 829 3.64 3.71 -31.89
N ILE A 830 2.39 4.06 -31.59
CA ILE A 830 1.23 3.17 -31.60
C ILE A 830 0.38 3.51 -32.82
N GLU A 831 0.15 2.55 -33.70
CA GLU A 831 -0.83 2.63 -34.79
C GLU A 831 -2.04 1.77 -34.43
N ALA A 832 -3.17 2.39 -34.11
CA ALA A 832 -4.40 1.70 -33.73
C ALA A 832 -5.53 1.97 -34.71
N VAL A 833 -6.41 0.98 -34.91
CA VAL A 833 -7.68 1.16 -35.63
C VAL A 833 -8.81 1.05 -34.62
N LEU A 834 -9.56 2.13 -34.48
CA LEU A 834 -10.70 2.27 -33.58
C LEU A 834 -12.02 2.11 -34.33
N ASP A 835 -13.04 1.60 -33.65
CA ASP A 835 -14.43 1.65 -34.13
C ASP A 835 -15.15 2.89 -33.58
N VAL A 836 -15.13 3.98 -34.34
CA VAL A 836 -15.72 5.26 -33.96
C VAL A 836 -17.10 5.38 -34.59
N TYR A 837 -18.14 5.13 -33.79
CA TYR A 837 -19.54 5.18 -34.22
C TYR A 837 -19.85 4.31 -35.46
N GLY A 838 -19.26 3.12 -35.55
CA GLY A 838 -19.41 2.19 -36.69
C GLY A 838 -18.47 2.50 -37.86
N SER A 839 -17.58 3.48 -37.73
CA SER A 839 -16.60 3.87 -38.77
C SER A 839 -15.18 3.61 -38.27
N LYS A 840 -14.37 2.96 -39.10
CA LYS A 840 -12.97 2.68 -38.75
C LYS A 840 -12.16 3.97 -38.86
N VAL A 841 -11.44 4.31 -37.80
CA VAL A 841 -10.52 5.45 -37.75
C VAL A 841 -9.16 4.96 -37.29
N THR A 842 -8.11 5.32 -38.02
CA THR A 842 -6.73 5.08 -37.60
C THR A 842 -6.28 6.19 -36.67
N VAL A 843 -5.82 5.84 -35.47
CA VAL A 843 -5.18 6.76 -34.53
C VAL A 843 -3.71 6.38 -34.42
N VAL A 844 -2.83 7.37 -34.59
CA VAL A 844 -1.38 7.20 -34.42
C VAL A 844 -0.93 8.05 -33.24
N VAL A 845 -0.37 7.41 -32.22
CA VAL A 845 0.23 8.10 -31.06
C VAL A 845 1.75 7.93 -31.14
N ALA A 846 2.53 9.01 -31.07
CA ALA A 846 4.00 8.90 -31.21
C ALA A 846 4.77 9.95 -30.41
N HIS A 847 6.01 9.61 -30.04
CA HIS A 847 6.96 10.52 -29.42
C HIS A 847 8.29 10.48 -30.19
N ASN A 848 8.62 11.56 -30.90
CA ASN A 848 9.88 11.70 -31.64
C ASN A 848 11.04 12.04 -30.71
N GLY A 849 12.25 11.84 -31.23
CA GLY A 849 13.51 12.19 -30.60
C GLY A 849 13.72 13.69 -30.45
N GLN A 850 14.72 14.03 -29.63
CA GLN A 850 15.01 15.40 -29.24
C GLN A 850 15.66 16.26 -30.34
N GLU A 851 15.76 17.57 -30.08
CA GLU A 851 16.25 18.54 -31.04
C GLU A 851 17.71 18.27 -31.48
N GLU A 852 18.51 17.75 -30.56
CA GLU A 852 19.94 17.48 -30.67
C GLU A 852 20.30 16.41 -31.70
N THR A 853 19.34 15.56 -32.11
CA THR A 853 19.53 14.49 -33.09
C THR A 853 18.66 14.72 -34.34
N PRO A 854 19.02 15.68 -35.21
CA PRO A 854 18.20 16.07 -36.35
C PRO A 854 17.97 14.94 -37.36
N LEU A 855 18.95 14.05 -37.55
CA LEU A 855 18.82 12.89 -38.44
C LEU A 855 17.74 11.91 -37.94
N ASP A 856 17.74 11.61 -36.64
CA ASP A 856 16.73 10.78 -36.02
C ASP A 856 15.34 11.40 -36.21
N ARG A 857 15.18 12.68 -35.91
CA ARG A 857 13.91 13.40 -36.11
C ARG A 857 13.41 13.34 -37.55
N GLU A 858 14.29 13.52 -38.53
CA GLU A 858 13.94 13.39 -39.95
C GLU A 858 13.46 11.98 -40.29
N LEU A 859 14.22 10.95 -39.92
CA LEU A 859 13.89 9.55 -40.23
C LEU A 859 12.62 9.07 -39.52
N GLN A 860 12.41 9.51 -38.29
CA GLN A 860 11.20 9.22 -37.51
C GLN A 860 9.97 9.88 -38.14
N ALA A 861 10.09 11.16 -38.55
CA ALA A 861 9.02 11.85 -39.26
C ALA A 861 8.69 11.18 -40.61
N MET A 862 9.69 10.73 -41.36
CA MET A 862 9.48 9.98 -42.60
C MET A 862 8.75 8.65 -42.35
N ALA A 863 9.13 7.93 -41.30
CA ALA A 863 8.47 6.68 -40.91
C ALA A 863 7.00 6.91 -40.52
N LEU A 864 6.71 7.94 -39.72
CA LEU A 864 5.35 8.31 -39.33
C LEU A 864 4.51 8.80 -40.52
N GLY A 865 5.08 9.63 -41.39
CA GLY A 865 4.46 10.05 -42.64
C GLY A 865 4.06 8.85 -43.50
N LYS A 866 4.95 7.86 -43.63
CA LYS A 866 4.64 6.60 -44.32
C LYS A 866 3.48 5.84 -43.67
N ILE A 867 3.49 5.67 -42.34
CA ILE A 867 2.42 4.99 -41.59
C ILE A 867 1.06 5.65 -41.84
N MET A 868 0.99 6.98 -41.71
CA MET A 868 -0.25 7.74 -41.94
C MET A 868 -0.73 7.67 -43.40
N ARG A 869 0.20 7.74 -44.36
CA ARG A 869 -0.11 7.66 -45.79
C ARG A 869 -0.72 6.30 -46.17
N GLU A 870 -0.20 5.21 -45.59
CA GLU A 870 -0.60 3.85 -45.89
C GLU A 870 -1.96 3.45 -45.29
N SER A 871 -2.46 4.20 -44.31
CA SER A 871 -3.81 3.94 -43.79
C SER A 871 -4.87 4.15 -44.86
N ALA A 872 -5.78 3.19 -45.00
CA ALA A 872 -6.96 3.28 -45.86
C ALA A 872 -8.15 4.00 -45.18
N TYR A 873 -8.03 4.31 -43.89
CA TYR A 873 -9.08 4.91 -43.09
C TYR A 873 -8.80 6.41 -42.86
N PRO A 874 -9.78 7.18 -42.36
CA PRO A 874 -9.51 8.46 -41.74
C PRO A 874 -8.43 8.33 -40.66
N VAL A 875 -7.58 9.33 -40.54
CA VAL A 875 -6.40 9.33 -39.66
C VAL A 875 -6.51 10.47 -38.67
N VAL A 876 -6.17 10.20 -37.41
CA VAL A 876 -5.80 11.20 -36.40
C VAL A 876 -4.42 10.84 -35.88
N PHE A 877 -3.50 11.78 -35.93
CA PHE A 877 -2.19 11.67 -35.31
C PHE A 877 -2.17 12.55 -34.06
N LEU A 878 -1.62 12.03 -32.98
CA LEU A 878 -1.47 12.65 -31.68
C LEU A 878 -0.01 12.45 -31.25
N GLY A 879 0.85 13.45 -31.33
CA GLY A 879 2.25 13.17 -31.01
C GLY A 879 3.14 14.37 -30.75
N TYR A 880 4.31 14.03 -30.22
CA TYR A 880 5.41 14.95 -29.92
C TYR A 880 6.44 14.87 -31.05
N VAL A 881 6.53 15.92 -31.88
CA VAL A 881 7.24 15.90 -33.18
C VAL A 881 8.41 16.89 -33.22
N VAL A 882 8.64 17.68 -32.16
CA VAL A 882 9.71 18.69 -32.02
C VAL A 882 9.92 19.47 -33.33
N THR A 883 9.04 20.40 -33.66
CA THR A 883 9.16 21.23 -34.87
C THR A 883 8.36 22.51 -34.68
N LYS A 884 8.56 23.49 -35.57
CA LYS A 884 7.65 24.63 -35.73
C LYS A 884 6.66 24.36 -36.86
N PRO A 885 5.46 24.96 -36.83
CA PRO A 885 4.59 25.01 -38.00
C PRO A 885 5.33 25.62 -39.19
N TRP A 886 5.04 25.13 -40.40
CA TRP A 886 5.66 25.54 -41.67
C TRP A 886 7.16 25.27 -41.81
N ALA A 887 7.80 24.57 -40.86
CA ALA A 887 9.20 24.22 -40.98
C ALA A 887 9.42 23.27 -42.17
N THR A 888 10.36 23.61 -43.04
CA THR A 888 10.71 22.85 -44.23
C THR A 888 11.66 21.70 -43.90
N ARG A 889 11.78 20.73 -44.80
CA ARG A 889 12.79 19.65 -44.69
C ARG A 889 14.20 20.23 -44.45
N PRO A 890 15.02 19.58 -43.60
CA PRO A 890 14.81 18.26 -42.97
C PRO A 890 13.95 18.28 -41.69
N ALA A 891 13.35 19.43 -41.33
CA ALA A 891 12.50 19.49 -40.14
C ALA A 891 11.24 18.60 -40.29
N PRO A 892 10.73 18.02 -39.19
CA PRO A 892 9.60 17.09 -39.24
C PRO A 892 8.31 17.62 -39.87
N TYR A 893 7.98 18.90 -39.72
CA TYR A 893 6.65 19.42 -40.07
C TYR A 893 6.24 19.17 -41.53
N GLU A 894 7.05 19.65 -42.49
CA GLU A 894 6.76 19.46 -43.92
C GLU A 894 6.66 17.98 -44.28
N ILE A 895 7.54 17.13 -43.71
CA ILE A 895 7.53 15.68 -43.94
C ILE A 895 6.20 15.07 -43.48
N MET A 896 5.79 15.38 -42.25
CA MET A 896 4.56 14.83 -41.66
C MET A 896 3.32 15.22 -42.46
N VAL A 897 3.19 16.51 -42.82
CA VAL A 897 2.03 17.03 -43.55
C VAL A 897 2.00 16.52 -44.99
N THR A 898 3.11 16.66 -45.73
CA THR A 898 3.16 16.34 -47.17
C THR A 898 3.21 14.84 -47.44
N GLU A 899 4.12 14.12 -46.79
CA GLU A 899 4.27 12.67 -47.01
C GLU A 899 3.16 11.89 -46.32
N GLY A 900 2.73 12.31 -45.13
CA GLY A 900 1.59 11.73 -44.42
C GLY A 900 0.25 11.97 -45.10
N ARG A 901 0.19 12.96 -46.01
CA ARG A 901 -1.05 13.44 -46.65
C ARG A 901 -2.11 13.83 -45.62
N VAL A 902 -1.68 14.43 -44.52
CA VAL A 902 -2.53 14.86 -43.41
C VAL A 902 -2.57 16.38 -43.35
N HIS A 903 -3.52 16.90 -42.59
CA HIS A 903 -3.68 18.31 -42.33
C HIS A 903 -3.34 18.62 -40.89
N ASP A 904 -2.76 19.80 -40.66
CA ASP A 904 -2.58 20.35 -39.33
C ASP A 904 -3.92 20.69 -38.66
N ILE A 905 -4.01 20.41 -37.35
CA ILE A 905 -5.10 20.84 -36.50
C ILE A 905 -5.26 22.35 -36.48
N ASP A 906 -4.20 23.16 -36.67
CA ASP A 906 -4.28 24.61 -36.95
C ASP A 906 -2.90 25.20 -37.32
N ASP A 907 -2.62 25.36 -38.61
CA ASP A 907 -1.35 25.92 -39.14
C ASP A 907 -1.16 27.42 -38.88
N GLU A 908 -2.16 28.13 -38.34
CA GLU A 908 -2.06 29.54 -37.91
C GLU A 908 -1.62 29.67 -36.44
N ASP A 909 -1.65 28.57 -35.67
CA ASP A 909 -1.06 28.51 -34.33
C ASP A 909 0.46 28.39 -34.42
N TRP A 910 1.10 29.53 -34.65
CA TRP A 910 2.54 29.70 -34.87
C TRP A 910 3.40 29.47 -33.62
N ASP A 911 2.80 29.48 -32.43
CA ASP A 911 3.46 29.31 -31.12
C ASP A 911 3.41 27.85 -30.62
N ARG A 912 3.18 26.90 -31.54
CA ARG A 912 3.31 25.47 -31.21
C ARG A 912 4.74 25.00 -31.31
N TRP A 913 5.12 24.26 -30.29
CA TRP A 913 6.36 23.52 -30.21
C TRP A 913 6.05 22.14 -29.63
N CYS A 914 6.70 21.12 -30.20
CA CYS A 914 6.59 19.73 -29.80
C CYS A 914 5.25 19.01 -30.02
N GLU A 915 4.13 19.42 -29.43
CA GLU A 915 2.87 18.67 -29.51
C GLU A 915 2.03 19.06 -30.73
N TYR A 916 1.62 18.04 -31.50
CA TYR A 916 0.85 18.18 -32.73
C TYR A 916 -0.32 17.22 -32.80
N ILE A 917 -1.41 17.72 -33.36
CA ILE A 917 -2.52 16.92 -33.85
C ILE A 917 -2.56 17.07 -35.38
N PHE A 918 -2.47 15.97 -36.11
CA PHE A 918 -2.71 15.94 -37.56
C PHE A 918 -3.93 15.08 -37.87
N TYR A 919 -4.65 15.38 -38.94
CA TYR A 919 -5.83 14.62 -39.30
C TYR A 919 -6.07 14.52 -40.81
N ARG A 920 -6.81 13.50 -41.22
CA ARG A 920 -7.24 13.29 -42.62
C ARG A 920 -8.55 12.53 -42.66
N GLY A 921 -9.47 12.90 -43.54
CA GLY A 921 -10.72 12.16 -43.73
C GLY A 921 -11.78 12.39 -42.63
N LEU A 922 -11.55 13.34 -41.73
CA LEU A 922 -12.48 13.81 -40.69
C LEU A 922 -12.64 15.32 -40.79
N HIS A 923 -13.72 15.86 -40.22
CA HIS A 923 -13.93 17.31 -40.13
C HIS A 923 -13.60 17.83 -38.74
N ARG A 924 -12.62 18.74 -38.62
CA ARG A 924 -12.29 19.44 -37.37
C ARG A 924 -13.40 20.46 -37.09
N THR A 925 -13.99 20.38 -35.89
CA THR A 925 -15.06 21.29 -35.44
C THR A 925 -14.58 22.26 -34.37
N ALA A 926 -13.56 21.88 -33.60
CA ALA A 926 -12.90 22.76 -32.64
C ALA A 926 -11.46 22.33 -32.32
N TYR A 927 -10.69 23.27 -31.77
CA TYR A 927 -9.32 23.10 -31.28
C TYR A 927 -9.14 23.89 -29.98
N ALA A 928 -8.51 23.28 -28.97
CA ALA A 928 -8.24 23.94 -27.70
C ALA A 928 -6.84 23.58 -27.16
N ARG A 929 -6.20 24.54 -26.50
CA ARG A 929 -5.00 24.34 -25.67
C ARG A 929 -5.37 24.64 -24.24
N VAL A 930 -5.12 23.71 -23.32
CA VAL A 930 -5.49 23.84 -21.90
C VAL A 930 -4.22 23.83 -21.07
N SER A 931 -4.02 24.87 -20.26
CA SER A 931 -2.79 25.07 -19.50
C SER A 931 -2.42 23.86 -18.65
N ARG A 932 -1.12 23.63 -18.48
CA ARG A 932 -0.55 22.50 -17.73
C ARG A 932 -0.78 22.54 -16.22
N SER A 933 -1.19 23.70 -15.68
CA SER A 933 -1.17 23.99 -14.25
C SER A 933 0.23 23.66 -13.68
N THR A 934 0.30 22.84 -12.64
CA THR A 934 1.54 22.31 -12.07
C THR A 934 1.77 20.83 -12.38
N ILE A 935 0.96 20.21 -13.24
CA ILE A 935 0.96 18.74 -13.45
C ILE A 935 2.20 18.26 -14.21
N THR A 936 2.61 19.02 -15.22
CA THR A 936 3.69 18.68 -16.15
C THR A 936 4.19 19.96 -16.82
N ASP A 937 5.15 19.87 -17.73
CA ASP A 937 5.78 20.96 -18.46
C ASP A 937 5.11 21.28 -19.81
N THR A 938 4.28 20.40 -20.36
CA THR A 938 3.47 20.66 -21.58
C THR A 938 1.99 20.88 -21.30
N GLU A 939 1.33 21.72 -22.11
CA GLU A 939 -0.12 21.89 -22.07
C GLU A 939 -0.88 20.68 -22.66
N LEU A 940 -2.17 20.56 -22.37
CA LEU A 940 -3.02 19.58 -23.05
C LEU A 940 -3.56 20.19 -24.34
N GLN A 941 -3.29 19.57 -25.49
CA GLN A 941 -3.89 19.97 -26.76
C GLN A 941 -5.06 19.05 -27.14
N ILE A 942 -6.17 19.62 -27.62
CA ILE A 942 -7.41 18.89 -27.91
C ILE A 942 -7.96 19.29 -29.27
N GLY A 943 -8.18 18.32 -30.16
CA GLY A 943 -8.93 18.47 -31.40
C GLY A 943 -10.28 17.76 -31.32
N GLN A 944 -11.36 18.45 -31.71
CA GLN A 944 -12.70 17.87 -31.79
C GLN A 944 -13.05 17.56 -33.25
N PHE A 945 -13.43 16.31 -33.52
CA PHE A 945 -13.66 15.81 -34.87
C PHE A 945 -15.08 15.29 -35.05
N SER A 946 -15.72 15.66 -36.16
CA SER A 946 -16.97 15.06 -36.63
C SER A 946 -16.70 13.88 -37.54
N VAL A 947 -17.42 12.79 -37.30
CA VAL A 947 -17.30 11.52 -38.04
C VAL A 947 -18.46 11.38 -39.02
N PRO A 948 -18.21 11.51 -40.33
CA PRO A 948 -19.25 11.38 -41.35
C PRO A 948 -19.94 10.00 -41.29
N ARG A 949 -21.22 9.95 -41.63
CA ARG A 949 -21.92 8.66 -41.82
C ARG A 949 -21.45 8.01 -43.11
N ALA A 950 -21.23 6.69 -43.08
CA ALA A 950 -20.85 5.93 -44.27
C ALA A 950 -21.84 6.19 -45.42
N GLY A 951 -21.32 6.53 -46.61
CA GLY A 951 -22.11 6.76 -47.83
C GLY A 951 -22.73 8.15 -47.99
N ARG A 952 -22.64 9.07 -47.00
CA ARG A 952 -23.19 10.45 -47.13
C ARG A 952 -22.27 11.41 -47.86
N VAL A 953 -20.96 11.20 -47.78
CA VAL A 953 -19.96 12.04 -48.46
C VAL A 953 -19.41 11.26 -49.66
N LYS A 954 -19.70 11.74 -50.88
CA LYS A 954 -19.09 11.19 -52.12
C LYS A 954 -17.59 11.53 -52.16
N GLU A 955 -16.77 10.74 -52.84
CA GLU A 955 -15.30 10.98 -52.94
C GLU A 955 -14.94 12.42 -53.36
N ASP A 956 -15.70 13.01 -54.29
CA ASP A 956 -15.50 14.39 -54.72
C ASP A 956 -15.82 15.40 -53.61
N GLY A 957 -16.91 15.20 -52.86
CA GLY A 957 -17.28 16.05 -51.72
C GLY A 957 -16.30 15.91 -50.55
N ALA A 958 -15.74 14.72 -50.33
CA ALA A 958 -14.68 14.50 -49.34
C ALA A 958 -13.40 15.24 -49.70
N ARG A 959 -13.08 15.38 -51.00
CA ARG A 959 -11.96 16.20 -51.47
C ARG A 959 -12.21 17.70 -51.27
N THR A 960 -13.41 18.20 -51.61
CA THR A 960 -13.74 19.63 -51.46
C THR A 960 -13.83 20.06 -49.99
N LEU A 961 -14.32 19.19 -49.10
CA LEU A 961 -14.30 19.42 -47.63
C LEU A 961 -12.88 19.56 -47.06
N MET A 962 -11.86 19.12 -47.78
CA MET A 962 -10.46 19.11 -47.34
C MET A 962 -9.66 20.32 -47.87
N GLU A 963 -10.26 21.18 -48.69
CA GLU A 963 -9.65 22.44 -49.13
C GLU A 963 -9.34 23.35 -47.93
N ARG A 964 -8.14 23.93 -47.91
CA ARG A 964 -7.67 24.75 -46.76
C ARG A 964 -8.65 25.89 -46.47
N GLU A 965 -9.12 26.60 -47.49
CA GLU A 965 -10.02 27.76 -47.34
C GLU A 965 -11.32 27.40 -46.60
N ARG A 966 -11.87 26.21 -46.83
CA ARG A 966 -13.10 25.74 -46.16
C ARG A 966 -12.82 25.22 -44.75
N ARG A 967 -11.69 24.54 -44.53
CA ARG A 967 -11.34 23.99 -43.21
C ARG A 967 -11.07 25.07 -42.16
N TYR A 968 -10.61 26.25 -42.57
CA TYR A 968 -10.19 27.34 -41.67
C TYR A 968 -11.24 28.43 -41.44
N VAL A 969 -12.46 28.26 -41.95
CA VAL A 969 -13.53 29.21 -41.65
C VAL A 969 -13.88 29.12 -40.16
N ARG A 970 -13.57 30.20 -39.42
CA ARG A 970 -13.85 30.31 -37.98
C ARG A 970 -15.35 30.46 -37.73
N SER A 971 -15.81 29.96 -36.60
CA SER A 971 -17.17 30.12 -36.09
C SER A 971 -17.12 30.63 -34.66
N HIS A 972 -18.22 31.20 -34.16
CA HIS A 972 -18.39 31.41 -32.73
C HIS A 972 -19.02 30.16 -32.09
N LYS A 973 -18.83 29.98 -30.77
CA LYS A 973 -19.46 28.85 -30.06
C LYS A 973 -20.97 28.95 -30.10
N GLU A 974 -21.52 30.17 -30.08
CA GLU A 974 -22.96 30.45 -30.10
C GLU A 974 -23.62 29.98 -31.41
N ASP A 975 -22.85 29.91 -32.49
CA ASP A 975 -23.30 29.42 -33.79
C ASP A 975 -23.29 27.88 -33.88
N MET A 976 -22.68 27.21 -32.90
CA MET A 976 -22.52 25.76 -32.86
C MET A 976 -23.53 25.12 -31.89
N PRO A 977 -24.02 23.90 -32.17
CA PRO A 977 -24.84 23.16 -31.21
C PRO A 977 -24.11 22.96 -29.88
N ARG A 978 -24.84 23.00 -28.76
CA ARG A 978 -24.27 22.86 -27.41
C ARG A 978 -23.42 21.61 -27.20
N GLU A 979 -23.66 20.54 -27.96
CA GLU A 979 -22.85 19.31 -27.91
C GLU A 979 -21.38 19.54 -28.30
N HIS A 980 -21.07 20.61 -29.05
CA HIS A 980 -19.71 20.98 -29.44
C HIS A 980 -19.00 21.86 -28.40
N TRP A 981 -19.75 22.41 -27.44
CA TRP A 981 -19.19 23.40 -26.52
C TRP A 981 -18.21 22.75 -25.57
N PHE A 982 -17.06 23.39 -25.42
CA PHE A 982 -16.07 23.00 -24.42
C PHE A 982 -16.48 23.57 -23.05
N PRO A 983 -16.07 22.94 -21.94
CA PRO A 983 -16.48 23.32 -20.58
C PRO A 983 -16.28 24.82 -20.26
N PRO A 984 -17.35 25.58 -19.98
CA PRO A 984 -17.25 27.02 -19.73
C PRO A 984 -16.48 27.39 -18.44
N GLU A 985 -16.30 26.44 -17.53
CA GLU A 985 -15.62 26.63 -16.25
C GLU A 985 -14.10 26.88 -16.41
N TYR A 986 -13.55 26.56 -17.59
CA TYR A 986 -12.13 26.69 -17.91
C TYR A 986 -11.78 28.00 -18.63
N TYR A 987 -12.75 28.87 -18.88
CA TYR A 987 -12.45 30.25 -19.29
C TYR A 987 -11.83 31.00 -18.11
N GLY A 988 -10.76 31.75 -18.39
CA GLY A 988 -9.98 32.45 -17.37
C GLY A 988 -8.55 32.68 -17.86
N ASN A 989 -7.63 32.87 -16.92
CA ASN A 989 -6.22 33.07 -17.21
C ASN A 989 -5.37 32.72 -15.96
N GLU A 990 -4.05 32.90 -16.04
CA GLU A 990 -3.14 32.60 -14.93
C GLU A 990 -3.45 33.38 -13.64
N ARG A 991 -4.08 34.58 -13.74
CA ARG A 991 -4.42 35.42 -12.59
C ARG A 991 -5.81 35.13 -12.02
N GLU A 992 -6.80 35.03 -12.90
CA GLU A 992 -8.20 34.73 -12.54
C GLU A 992 -8.38 33.27 -12.15
N GLY A 993 -7.45 32.42 -12.58
CA GLY A 993 -7.51 30.97 -12.44
C GLY A 993 -8.46 30.35 -13.46
N GLY A 994 -8.67 29.06 -13.25
CA GLY A 994 -9.69 28.25 -13.89
C GLY A 994 -9.94 27.03 -12.99
N VAL A 995 -10.39 25.91 -13.53
CA VAL A 995 -10.64 24.71 -12.72
C VAL A 995 -9.31 24.08 -12.29
N ARG A 996 -9.03 24.05 -10.99
CA ARG A 996 -7.79 23.46 -10.40
C ARG A 996 -6.50 24.04 -11.02
N GLY A 997 -6.55 25.31 -11.42
CA GLY A 997 -5.42 26.03 -12.05
C GLY A 997 -5.26 25.77 -13.55
N HIS A 998 -6.16 24.98 -14.17
CA HIS A 998 -6.21 24.79 -15.62
C HIS A 998 -7.18 25.78 -16.26
N PHE A 999 -6.80 26.35 -17.41
CA PHE A 999 -7.60 27.30 -18.16
C PHE A 999 -7.26 27.22 -19.65
N TYR A 1000 -8.13 27.74 -20.53
CA TYR A 1000 -7.83 27.83 -21.97
C TYR A 1000 -6.64 28.77 -22.21
N HIS A 1001 -5.55 28.19 -22.69
CA HIS A 1001 -4.24 28.84 -22.87
C HIS A 1001 -4.01 29.22 -24.33
N VAL A 1002 -3.09 30.16 -24.58
CA VAL A 1002 -2.73 30.76 -25.89
C VAL A 1002 -3.84 31.62 -26.51
N PHE A 1003 -5.03 31.06 -26.71
CA PHE A 1003 -6.15 31.75 -27.36
C PHE A 1003 -7.15 32.35 -26.38
N TYR A 1004 -7.05 32.01 -25.09
CA TYR A 1004 -8.03 32.34 -24.04
C TYR A 1004 -9.46 31.79 -24.28
N THR A 1005 -9.65 31.03 -25.35
CA THR A 1005 -10.90 30.37 -25.74
C THR A 1005 -10.58 29.18 -26.64
N PRO A 1006 -11.40 28.13 -26.65
CA PRO A 1006 -11.40 27.16 -27.75
C PRO A 1006 -11.68 27.87 -29.08
N LEU A 1007 -11.00 27.41 -30.13
CA LEU A 1007 -11.24 27.84 -31.50
C LEU A 1007 -12.30 26.93 -32.12
N TYR A 1008 -13.35 27.52 -32.70
CA TYR A 1008 -14.43 26.79 -33.37
C TYR A 1008 -14.36 27.01 -34.89
N TYR A 1009 -14.77 25.99 -35.65
CA TYR A 1009 -14.76 26.02 -37.10
C TYR A 1009 -16.14 25.68 -37.64
N GLN A 1010 -16.52 26.37 -38.71
CA GLN A 1010 -17.82 26.20 -39.32
C GLN A 1010 -18.03 24.75 -39.77
N ILE A 1011 -19.21 24.19 -39.48
CA ILE A 1011 -19.61 22.86 -39.94
C ILE A 1011 -20.18 23.01 -41.35
N PRO A 1012 -19.64 22.30 -42.35
CA PRO A 1012 -20.19 22.29 -43.70
C PRO A 1012 -21.63 21.74 -43.69
N PRO A 1013 -22.58 22.33 -44.44
CA PRO A 1013 -23.97 21.89 -44.49
C PRO A 1013 -24.13 20.39 -44.84
N GLU A 1014 -23.19 19.83 -45.58
CA GLU A 1014 -23.19 18.41 -45.98
C GLU A 1014 -22.94 17.45 -44.79
N LEU A 1015 -22.36 17.97 -43.70
CA LEU A 1015 -22.10 17.26 -42.45
C LEU A 1015 -23.11 17.58 -41.34
N GLU A 1016 -24.00 18.56 -41.55
CA GLU A 1016 -25.05 18.88 -40.61
C GLU A 1016 -26.02 17.68 -40.42
N VAL A 1017 -26.27 17.37 -39.15
CA VAL A 1017 -27.32 16.42 -38.76
C VAL A 1017 -28.64 17.16 -38.91
N PRO A 1018 -29.60 16.69 -39.74
CA PRO A 1018 -30.89 17.35 -39.83
C PRO A 1018 -31.53 17.39 -38.43
N PRO A 1019 -32.17 18.50 -38.04
CA PRO A 1019 -32.83 18.60 -36.75
C PRO A 1019 -33.81 17.42 -36.62
N SER A 1020 -33.73 16.70 -35.50
CA SER A 1020 -34.67 15.62 -35.19
C SER A 1020 -36.08 16.22 -35.12
N THR A 1021 -36.94 15.84 -36.06
CA THR A 1021 -38.40 15.93 -35.89
C THR A 1021 -38.86 15.02 -34.78
#